data_AF-A0A9P5DWA7-F1
#
_entry.id   AF-A0A9P5DWA7-F1
#
_cell.length_a   1.000
_cell.length_b   1.000
_cell.length_c   1.000
_cell.angle_alpha   90.00
_cell.angle_beta   90.00
_cell.angle_gamma   90.00
#
_symmetry.space_group_name_H-M   'P 1'
#
loop_
_entity.id
_entity.type
_entity.pdbx_description
1 polymer ?
#
loop_
_entity_poly.entity_id
_entity_poly.type
_entity_poly.pdbx_seq_one_letter_code
_entity_poly.pdbx_strand_id
1 'polypeptide(L)'
;MSNILETIFSLKGRKAVVTGGTRGIGQAMALALAEAGADIILVQRSQANLETKTSIEKLGREAYVYTADLSNQEQVENLSKRILADGHDVSILVTCAGIQRRHPAHEFPMSDWDEVLQVNLRTVWTLCRDLGSYMLTRKPDCSGHRGSIINVASLVSFQGGLTVPAYAAAKGGIAQLTKALSNEWASKGVNVNAIAPGYIATDMNEALIHDEKRAETWNMAKIASVKYYRVKPRWLMVKIVDENGQYGWGEATLEGHDLAVEGCLDEMIPRIIGQEANDIENIWQTFWRHSFYRGGPVFMSALSGIDIALWDLKGRNLKVPIYELLGGKVRNKVQVYCWIGGDRPSDIEAAAKKRLAQGLTCVKMNATEDLGWIDSPSALDSTVERLKQVKALGLDAGLDFHGRCHKAMAKQLARALEPHRPLFIEEPILVEHPEAIKKLSDQTVIPIAFGERLYTRWDIKRFLEDSSVDILQPDIAHAGGISETKRIATMAEAYDVAIAPHCPLGPVAFAASVQVALSSPNFAILEMSLGMHYNTEAGDIDLLTYIKDPRVFGLEAGHVKAPTGYGLGIEIDEEMVARIAKETDPWQYMSNEKLEVLIYGLGAIGSFYAFILSRSEHVTLTVVARSNFDAVSANGVTIDSQNHGKHHVKPHKVFRTVAEAGQKFDFIICSNKAVDQASTAANIAPGVGDDTSIVIIQNGVGNEDDFRERFPSTTIISCVTWVGARQPEPGFITHTTSEDMQVGLYPNKAGDESRDAQHLSTFESLLSTGKTIFQTVPDIQVQRWEKVVWNAAWNSLTALTLMDTHAWLSSSELSMPMTRKLMKEVIDVANALGVSLEDELTDRLVAKILAMPPIGSSMRTDLENGKPMEVEVILGYPVRKGRELGIDVSTTQTLYTLLLAINKRLGA
;
A
#
# COMPACT_ATOMS: atom_id res chain seq x y z
N MET A 1 39.42 -16.48 39.92
CA MET A 1 40.03 -15.82 38.76
C MET A 1 39.46 -14.42 38.74
N SER A 2 40.28 -13.37 38.87
CA SER A 2 39.80 -11.98 38.78
C SER A 2 39.13 -11.78 37.42
N ASN A 3 37.99 -11.10 37.40
CA ASN A 3 37.28 -10.82 36.16
C ASN A 3 38.23 -10.03 35.25
N ILE A 4 38.32 -10.38 33.96
CA ILE A 4 39.15 -9.64 33.00
C ILE A 4 38.76 -8.15 32.96
N LEU A 5 37.48 -7.85 33.22
CA LEU A 5 36.97 -6.49 33.38
C LEU A 5 37.51 -5.79 34.63
N GLU A 6 37.61 -6.47 35.78
CA GLU A 6 38.27 -5.92 36.97
C GLU A 6 39.75 -5.67 36.71
N THR A 7 40.38 -6.51 35.89
CA THR A 7 41.82 -6.39 35.60
C THR A 7 42.12 -5.23 34.65
N ILE A 8 41.21 -4.93 33.71
CA ILE A 8 41.38 -3.87 32.70
C ILE A 8 40.86 -2.50 33.18
N PHE A 9 39.78 -2.47 33.98
CA PHE A 9 39.11 -1.22 34.38
C PHE A 9 39.33 -0.82 35.84
N SER A 10 40.17 -1.53 36.61
CA SER A 10 40.41 -1.15 38.01
C SER A 10 41.10 0.20 38.14
N LEU A 11 40.57 1.01 39.06
CA LEU A 11 41.15 2.27 39.51
C LEU A 11 41.87 2.14 40.86
N LYS A 12 42.21 0.92 41.28
CA LYS A 12 42.90 0.69 42.56
C LYS A 12 44.20 1.49 42.65
N GLY A 13 44.37 2.24 43.73
CA GLY A 13 45.54 3.10 43.95
C GLY A 13 45.48 4.45 43.23
N ARG A 14 44.38 4.76 42.52
CA ARG A 14 44.12 6.09 41.94
C ARG A 14 43.30 6.93 42.92
N LYS A 15 43.57 8.23 43.00
CA LYS A 15 42.73 9.19 43.72
C LYS A 15 42.01 10.12 42.74
N ALA A 16 40.71 10.34 42.98
CA ALA A 16 39.82 11.14 42.14
C ALA A 16 39.24 12.33 42.92
N VAL A 17 39.41 13.54 42.39
CA VAL A 17 38.74 14.75 42.90
C VAL A 17 37.40 14.90 42.20
N VAL A 18 36.30 15.01 42.95
CA VAL A 18 34.95 15.16 42.40
C VAL A 18 34.29 16.41 42.98
N THR A 19 33.94 17.37 42.12
CA THR A 19 33.10 18.51 42.51
C THR A 19 31.62 18.17 42.36
N GLY A 20 30.78 18.65 43.29
CA GLY A 20 29.34 18.39 43.23
C GLY A 20 28.96 16.96 43.63
N GLY A 21 29.85 16.26 44.34
CA GLY A 21 29.68 14.84 44.70
C GLY A 21 28.67 14.53 45.80
N THR A 22 27.94 15.51 46.34
CA THR A 22 27.04 15.29 47.49
C THR A 22 25.67 14.72 47.13
N ARG A 23 25.27 14.81 45.86
CA ARG A 23 23.94 14.39 45.37
C ARG A 23 23.92 14.19 43.86
N GLY A 24 22.86 13.56 43.35
CA GLY A 24 22.58 13.44 41.91
C GLY A 24 23.72 12.83 41.11
N ILE A 25 24.00 13.39 39.92
CA ILE A 25 25.03 12.90 38.99
C ILE A 25 26.40 12.80 39.65
N GLY A 26 26.78 13.82 40.42
CA GLY A 26 28.11 13.88 41.03
C GLY A 26 28.31 12.79 42.08
N GLN A 27 27.27 12.49 42.87
CA GLN A 27 27.30 11.39 43.83
C GLN A 27 27.39 10.03 43.11
N ALA A 28 26.61 9.83 42.05
CA ALA A 28 26.66 8.60 41.27
C ALA A 28 28.04 8.38 40.64
N MET A 29 28.65 9.43 40.06
CA MET A 29 30.01 9.38 39.51
C MET A 29 31.05 9.09 40.60
N ALA A 30 30.93 9.69 41.79
CA ALA A 30 31.84 9.45 42.90
C ALA A 30 31.77 7.99 43.39
N LEU A 31 30.56 7.42 43.51
CA LEU A 31 30.35 6.03 43.92
C LEU A 31 30.86 5.06 42.84
N ALA A 32 30.56 5.30 41.57
CA ALA A 32 31.05 4.45 40.47
C ALA A 32 32.58 4.40 40.40
N LEU A 33 33.26 5.54 40.61
CA LEU A 33 34.72 5.57 40.69
C LEU A 33 35.26 4.80 41.90
N ALA A 34 34.57 4.88 43.04
CA ALA A 34 34.93 4.13 44.24
C ALA A 34 34.72 2.61 44.06
N GLU A 35 33.62 2.19 43.44
CA GLU A 35 33.34 0.79 43.08
C GLU A 35 34.41 0.22 42.13
N ALA A 36 34.89 1.04 41.19
CA ALA A 36 36.02 0.68 40.33
C ALA A 36 37.38 0.64 41.06
N GLY A 37 37.44 1.14 42.31
CA GLY A 37 38.61 1.03 43.18
C GLY A 37 39.35 2.34 43.45
N ALA A 38 38.85 3.51 43.04
CA ALA A 38 39.50 4.79 43.34
C ALA A 38 39.26 5.22 44.80
N ASP A 39 40.20 5.96 45.41
CA ASP A 39 39.90 6.78 46.58
C ASP A 39 39.35 8.13 46.13
N ILE A 40 38.43 8.72 46.89
CA ILE A 40 37.67 9.88 46.44
C ILE A 40 37.93 11.10 47.32
N ILE A 41 38.16 12.24 46.68
CA ILE A 41 38.26 13.56 47.31
C ILE A 41 37.03 14.35 46.88
N LEU A 42 36.08 14.50 47.80
CA LEU A 42 34.83 15.22 47.58
C LEU A 42 35.01 16.71 47.87
N VAL A 43 34.73 17.54 46.87
CA VAL A 43 34.68 19.00 47.03
C VAL A 43 33.23 19.42 47.26
N GLN A 44 32.98 20.03 48.42
CA GLN A 44 31.63 20.34 48.89
C GLN A 44 31.57 21.76 49.47
N ARG A 45 30.38 22.35 49.58
CA ARG A 45 30.22 23.69 50.17
C ARG A 45 30.35 23.70 51.70
N SER A 46 29.98 22.61 52.37
CA SER A 46 30.08 22.46 53.83
C SER A 46 30.30 20.99 54.19
N GLN A 47 30.65 20.72 55.45
CA GLN A 47 30.77 19.35 55.98
C GLN A 47 29.44 18.77 56.52
N ALA A 48 28.31 19.42 56.24
CA ALA A 48 27.02 19.03 56.81
C ALA A 48 26.46 17.71 56.22
N ASN A 49 26.81 17.37 54.97
CA ASN A 49 26.35 16.15 54.32
C ASN A 49 27.54 15.20 54.06
N LEU A 50 27.61 14.14 54.87
CA LEU A 50 28.65 13.10 54.78
C LEU A 50 28.13 11.78 54.21
N GLU A 51 26.94 11.77 53.60
CA GLU A 51 26.30 10.55 53.11
C GLU A 51 27.16 9.88 52.03
N THR A 52 27.57 10.63 51.00
CA THR A 52 28.42 10.08 49.93
C THR A 52 29.76 9.58 50.46
N LYS A 53 30.38 10.30 51.38
CA LYS A 53 31.61 9.87 52.06
C LYS A 53 31.40 8.51 52.74
N THR A 54 30.34 8.40 53.54
CA THR A 54 29.99 7.17 54.25
C THR A 54 29.76 6.00 53.30
N SER A 55 29.07 6.24 52.18
CA SER A 55 28.83 5.20 51.16
C SER A 55 30.11 4.75 50.47
N ILE A 56 31.05 5.65 50.19
CA ILE A 56 32.36 5.31 49.63
C ILE A 56 33.18 4.48 50.64
N GLU A 57 33.18 4.86 51.92
CA GLU A 57 33.88 4.12 52.98
C GLU A 57 33.32 2.71 53.17
N LYS A 58 32.00 2.52 52.99
CA LYS A 58 31.36 1.18 52.99
C LYS A 58 31.84 0.28 51.84
N LEU A 59 32.32 0.86 50.73
CA LEU A 59 32.92 0.11 49.62
C LEU A 59 34.40 -0.22 49.88
N GLY A 60 34.95 0.11 51.05
CA GLY A 60 36.35 -0.15 51.41
C GLY A 60 37.35 0.81 50.76
N ARG A 61 36.90 2.01 50.37
CA ARG A 61 37.74 3.08 49.79
C ARG A 61 37.89 4.25 50.76
N GLU A 62 38.99 5.00 50.63
CA GLU A 62 39.19 6.23 51.40
C GLU A 62 38.39 7.38 50.78
N ALA A 63 37.75 8.20 51.63
CA ALA A 63 37.01 9.37 51.21
C ALA A 63 37.37 10.61 52.03
N TYR A 64 37.77 11.70 51.36
CA TYR A 64 38.18 12.97 51.97
C TYR A 64 37.22 14.08 51.58
N VAL A 65 36.99 15.05 52.46
CA VAL A 65 36.09 16.19 52.18
C VAL A 65 36.87 17.49 52.27
N TYR A 66 36.89 18.24 51.17
CA TYR A 66 37.42 19.61 51.13
C TYR A 66 36.28 20.60 50.93
N THR A 67 36.20 21.58 51.83
CA THR A 67 35.20 22.65 51.72
C THR A 67 35.68 23.75 50.78
N ALA A 68 34.83 24.13 49.83
CA ALA A 68 35.00 25.30 48.97
C ALA A 68 33.66 25.75 48.40
N ASP A 69 33.40 27.06 48.46
CA ASP A 69 32.33 27.68 47.68
C ASP A 69 32.81 27.92 46.24
N LEU A 70 32.22 27.17 45.31
CA LEU A 70 32.59 27.22 43.90
C LEU A 70 32.12 28.50 43.18
N SER A 71 31.31 29.33 43.85
CA SER A 71 30.99 30.69 43.39
C SER A 71 32.07 31.71 43.80
N ASN A 72 33.01 31.34 44.69
CA ASN A 72 34.09 32.20 45.15
C ASN A 72 35.43 31.81 44.50
N GLN A 73 35.93 32.65 43.59
CA GLN A 73 37.15 32.36 42.83
C GLN A 73 38.40 32.16 43.71
N GLU A 74 38.55 32.93 44.79
CA GLU A 74 39.71 32.81 45.70
C GLU A 74 39.74 31.46 46.41
N GLN A 75 38.57 30.94 46.81
CA GLN A 75 38.49 29.62 47.41
C GLN A 75 38.83 28.50 46.42
N VAL A 76 38.41 28.65 45.15
CA VAL A 76 38.70 27.69 44.08
C VAL A 76 40.20 27.66 43.74
N GLU A 77 40.85 28.83 43.64
CA GLU A 77 42.28 28.94 43.33
C GLU A 77 43.18 28.33 44.43
N ASN A 78 42.71 28.32 45.67
CA ASN A 78 43.42 27.72 46.79
C ASN A 78 43.07 26.25 47.01
N LEU A 79 42.02 25.72 46.37
CA LEU A 79 41.54 24.36 46.59
C LEU A 79 42.56 23.30 46.16
N SER A 80 43.05 23.38 44.92
CA SER A 80 44.03 22.41 44.40
C SER A 80 45.32 22.42 45.22
N LYS A 81 45.77 23.60 45.67
CA LYS A 81 46.97 23.74 46.52
C LYS A 81 46.80 23.01 47.86
N ARG A 82 45.66 23.17 48.52
CA ARG A 82 45.36 22.47 49.78
C ARG A 82 45.33 20.96 49.59
N ILE A 83 44.60 20.48 48.57
CA ILE A 83 44.51 19.05 48.26
C ILE A 83 45.90 18.44 48.04
N LEU A 84 46.76 19.11 47.25
CA LEU A 84 48.10 18.61 46.95
C LEU A 84 49.08 18.74 48.13
N ALA A 85 48.95 19.78 48.96
CA ALA A 85 49.79 19.98 50.15
C ALA A 85 49.60 18.88 51.20
N ASP A 86 48.40 18.30 51.27
CA ASP A 86 48.08 17.17 52.15
C ASP A 86 48.62 15.82 51.60
N GLY A 87 49.39 15.85 50.50
CA GLY A 87 50.10 14.70 49.95
C GLY A 87 49.25 13.81 49.03
N HIS A 88 48.09 14.28 48.57
CA HIS A 88 47.23 13.51 47.68
C HIS A 88 47.80 13.41 46.24
N ASP A 89 48.05 12.17 45.78
CA ASP A 89 48.40 11.89 44.37
C ASP A 89 47.14 11.88 43.48
N VAL A 90 46.71 13.07 43.05
CA VAL A 90 45.49 13.22 42.24
C VAL A 90 45.71 12.79 40.80
N SER A 91 44.92 11.81 40.38
CA SER A 91 45.02 11.19 39.05
C SER A 91 43.78 11.33 38.19
N ILE A 92 42.65 11.65 38.81
CA ILE A 92 41.36 11.84 38.14
C ILE A 92 40.74 13.13 38.67
N LEU A 93 40.21 13.97 37.78
CA LEU A 93 39.38 15.13 38.11
C LEU A 93 38.02 14.97 37.45
N VAL A 94 36.95 15.07 38.23
CA VAL A 94 35.57 15.14 37.74
C VAL A 94 34.96 16.47 38.13
N THR A 95 34.64 17.32 37.15
CA THR A 95 34.01 18.62 37.39
C THR A 95 32.50 18.52 37.15
N CYS A 96 31.76 18.05 38.15
CA CYS A 96 30.31 17.82 38.05
C CYS A 96 29.47 18.93 38.69
N ALA A 97 30.04 19.77 39.56
CA ALA A 97 29.30 20.87 40.15
C ALA A 97 28.76 21.83 39.09
N GLY A 98 27.50 22.24 39.26
CA GLY A 98 26.91 23.28 38.41
C GLY A 98 25.61 23.84 38.98
N ILE A 99 25.26 25.04 38.52
CA ILE A 99 24.02 25.75 38.84
C ILE A 99 23.31 26.19 37.56
N GLN A 100 22.01 26.47 37.64
CA GLN A 100 21.22 27.05 36.55
C GLN A 100 20.39 28.22 37.09
N ARG A 101 20.20 29.24 36.25
CA ARG A 101 19.28 30.37 36.46
C ARG A 101 18.43 30.54 35.21
N ARG A 102 17.16 30.90 35.40
CA ARG A 102 16.16 30.98 34.33
C ARG A 102 15.54 32.37 34.26
N HIS A 103 15.71 33.03 33.13
CA HIS A 103 15.07 34.32 32.82
C HIS A 103 14.85 34.42 31.30
N PRO A 104 13.84 35.18 30.82
CA PRO A 104 13.80 35.62 29.43
C PRO A 104 15.15 36.26 29.04
N ALA A 105 15.63 35.99 27.83
CA ALA A 105 17.00 36.36 27.47
C ALA A 105 17.28 37.88 27.56
N HIS A 106 16.26 38.71 27.34
CA HIS A 106 16.36 40.17 27.42
C HIS A 106 16.24 40.73 28.85
N GLU A 107 15.91 39.90 29.83
CA GLU A 107 15.72 40.27 31.24
C GLU A 107 16.75 39.60 32.16
N PHE A 108 17.72 38.86 31.61
CA PHE A 108 18.62 38.04 32.40
C PHE A 108 19.56 38.90 33.27
N PRO A 109 19.48 38.84 34.62
CA PRO A 109 20.30 39.68 35.49
C PRO A 109 21.78 39.34 35.37
N MET A 110 22.64 40.37 35.33
CA MET A 110 24.09 40.17 35.24
C MET A 110 24.67 39.41 36.45
N SER A 111 24.10 39.58 37.64
CA SER A 111 24.52 38.83 38.83
C SER A 111 24.35 37.31 38.65
N ASP A 112 23.21 36.90 38.09
CA ASP A 112 22.90 35.49 37.82
C ASP A 112 23.75 34.97 36.65
N TRP A 113 24.01 35.81 35.66
CA TRP A 113 24.89 35.49 34.54
C TRP A 113 26.31 35.20 35.03
N ASP A 114 26.86 36.10 35.83
CA ASP A 114 28.21 36.01 36.38
C ASP A 114 28.35 34.84 37.35
N GLU A 115 27.37 34.60 38.21
CA GLU A 115 27.36 33.44 39.12
C GLU A 115 27.38 32.11 38.33
N VAL A 116 26.53 32.00 37.29
CA VAL A 116 26.47 30.80 36.44
C VAL A 116 27.78 30.59 35.69
N LEU A 117 28.37 31.64 35.10
CA LEU A 117 29.68 31.53 34.43
C LEU A 117 30.81 31.19 35.42
N GLN A 118 30.78 31.77 36.61
CA GLN A 118 31.77 31.51 37.67
C GLN A 118 31.76 30.03 38.05
N VAL A 119 30.61 29.48 38.42
CA VAL A 119 30.50 28.08 38.87
C VAL A 119 30.68 27.09 37.72
N ASN A 120 30.02 27.31 36.59
CA ASN A 120 29.92 26.29 35.53
C ASN A 120 31.08 26.32 34.52
N LEU A 121 31.81 27.43 34.40
CA LEU A 121 32.88 27.58 33.41
C LEU A 121 34.21 27.96 34.06
N ARG A 122 34.28 29.07 34.81
CA ARG A 122 35.54 29.57 35.38
C ARG A 122 36.12 28.64 36.44
N THR A 123 35.28 28.10 37.32
CA THR A 123 35.71 27.10 38.31
C THR A 123 36.23 25.85 37.63
N VAL A 124 35.55 25.34 36.60
CA VAL A 124 36.00 24.15 35.86
C VAL A 124 37.36 24.42 35.21
N TRP A 125 37.53 25.56 34.55
CA TRP A 125 38.82 25.97 34.00
C TRP A 125 39.93 26.03 35.06
N THR A 126 39.67 26.69 36.19
CA THR A 126 40.65 26.85 37.27
C THR A 126 41.12 25.49 37.80
N LEU A 127 40.19 24.56 38.04
CA LEU A 127 40.53 23.21 38.51
C LEU A 127 41.24 22.39 37.44
N CYS A 128 40.80 22.46 36.18
CA CYS A 128 41.47 21.78 35.07
C CYS A 128 42.90 22.28 34.88
N ARG A 129 43.12 23.59 34.95
CA ARG A 129 44.44 24.22 34.86
C ARG A 129 45.35 23.75 36.00
N ASP A 130 44.89 23.84 37.24
CA ASP A 130 45.73 23.62 38.41
C ASP A 130 46.04 22.14 38.62
N LEU A 131 45.02 21.27 38.60
CA LEU A 131 45.22 19.82 38.73
C LEU A 131 45.80 19.20 37.45
N GLY A 132 45.47 19.74 36.27
CA GLY A 132 46.11 19.34 35.02
C GLY A 132 47.61 19.66 35.02
N SER A 133 47.99 20.84 35.52
CA SER A 133 49.40 21.19 35.71
C SER A 133 50.11 20.20 36.63
N TYR A 134 49.47 19.75 37.71
CA TYR A 134 50.01 18.68 38.56
C TYR A 134 50.10 17.34 37.82
N MET A 135 49.04 16.93 37.12
CA MET A 135 49.03 15.67 36.35
C MET A 135 50.16 15.61 35.32
N LEU A 136 50.50 16.73 34.68
CA LEU A 136 51.62 16.81 33.74
C LEU A 136 52.99 16.56 34.39
N THR A 137 53.16 16.80 35.70
CA THR A 137 54.40 16.51 36.43
C THR A 137 54.45 15.07 36.95
N ARG A 138 53.31 14.37 37.06
CA ARG A 138 53.23 12.98 37.55
C ARG A 138 53.99 12.03 36.64
N LYS A 139 54.70 11.05 37.20
CA LYS A 139 55.37 10.01 36.40
C LYS A 139 54.31 9.20 35.62
N PRO A 140 54.47 9.01 34.30
CA PRO A 140 53.53 8.22 33.52
C PRO A 140 53.60 6.75 33.94
N ASP A 141 52.47 6.06 33.90
CA ASP A 141 52.42 4.61 34.10
C ASP A 141 52.93 3.83 32.87
N CYS A 142 52.82 2.50 32.89
CA CYS A 142 53.30 1.63 31.81
C CYS A 142 52.60 1.87 30.46
N SER A 143 51.44 2.54 30.45
CA SER A 143 50.71 2.92 29.23
C SER A 143 51.03 4.34 28.76
N GLY A 144 51.91 5.05 29.45
CA GLY A 144 52.18 6.47 29.21
C GLY A 144 51.17 7.41 29.86
N HIS A 145 50.20 6.89 30.64
CA HIS A 145 49.12 7.66 31.22
C HIS A 145 49.53 8.37 32.53
N ARG A 146 49.21 9.66 32.62
CA ARG A 146 49.50 10.55 33.75
C ARG A 146 48.26 11.07 34.46
N GLY A 147 47.08 11.08 33.84
CA GLY A 147 45.86 11.49 34.51
C GLY A 147 44.68 11.69 33.58
N SER A 148 43.48 11.74 34.17
CA SER A 148 42.23 11.90 33.44
C SER A 148 41.41 13.07 34.00
N ILE A 149 40.84 13.88 33.11
CA ILE A 149 39.88 14.93 33.43
C ILE A 149 38.56 14.61 32.74
N ILE A 150 37.47 14.61 33.52
CA ILE A 150 36.11 14.36 33.08
C ILE A 150 35.28 15.59 33.42
N ASN A 151 34.97 16.39 32.41
CA ASN A 151 34.12 17.56 32.56
C ASN A 151 32.64 17.17 32.38
N VAL A 152 31.74 17.72 33.18
CA VAL A 152 30.30 17.53 32.96
C VAL A 152 29.75 18.72 32.16
N ALA A 153 29.49 18.47 30.88
CA ALA A 153 28.85 19.36 29.92
C ALA A 153 27.31 19.28 30.03
N SER A 154 26.59 19.47 28.93
CA SER A 154 25.14 19.27 28.86
C SER A 154 24.71 19.07 27.41
N LEU A 155 23.53 18.49 27.16
CA LEU A 155 22.88 18.55 25.84
C LEU A 155 22.88 19.99 25.28
N VAL A 156 22.69 21.01 26.12
CA VAL A 156 22.74 22.43 25.71
C VAL A 156 24.14 22.94 25.32
N SER A 157 25.17 22.10 25.40
CA SER A 157 26.46 22.38 24.75
C SER A 157 26.37 22.31 23.23
N PHE A 158 25.38 21.62 22.68
CA PHE A 158 25.18 21.40 21.25
C PHE A 158 23.91 22.09 20.70
N GLN A 159 23.05 22.60 21.58
CA GLN A 159 21.79 23.26 21.22
C GLN A 159 21.50 24.43 22.16
N GLY A 160 20.68 25.39 21.72
CA GLY A 160 20.20 26.47 22.57
C GLY A 160 19.29 25.96 23.70
N GLY A 161 19.28 26.67 24.83
CA GLY A 161 18.35 26.41 25.93
C GLY A 161 17.38 27.58 26.13
N LEU A 162 16.08 27.31 26.11
CA LEU A 162 15.06 28.32 26.37
C LEU A 162 15.18 28.83 27.83
N THR A 163 15.17 30.16 27.98
CA THR A 163 15.34 30.90 29.25
C THR A 163 16.64 30.66 30.03
N VAL A 164 17.64 29.97 29.47
CA VAL A 164 18.90 29.64 30.19
C VAL A 164 20.17 30.07 29.45
N PRO A 165 20.26 31.30 28.92
CA PRO A 165 21.37 31.73 28.08
C PRO A 165 22.75 31.64 28.77
N ALA A 166 22.86 31.99 30.05
CA ALA A 166 24.12 31.89 30.80
C ALA A 166 24.60 30.42 30.95
N TYR A 167 23.66 29.50 31.18
CA TYR A 167 23.95 28.08 31.32
C TYR A 167 24.39 27.47 29.99
N ALA A 168 23.69 27.80 28.90
CA ALA A 168 24.05 27.37 27.54
C ALA A 168 25.43 27.91 27.15
N ALA A 169 25.71 29.19 27.40
CA ALA A 169 27.02 29.79 27.16
C ALA A 169 28.13 29.08 27.95
N ALA A 170 27.92 28.84 29.26
CA ALA A 170 28.89 28.14 30.09
C ALA A 170 29.16 26.71 29.58
N LYS A 171 28.10 25.92 29.32
CA LYS A 171 28.23 24.52 28.91
C LYS A 171 28.74 24.37 27.47
N GLY A 172 28.42 25.28 26.57
CA GLY A 172 29.08 25.39 25.26
C GLY A 172 30.58 25.69 25.41
N GLY A 173 30.93 26.61 26.33
CA GLY A 173 32.32 26.89 26.71
C GLY A 173 33.05 25.65 27.23
N ILE A 174 32.42 24.82 28.07
CA ILE A 174 33.00 23.58 28.57
C ILE A 174 33.30 22.58 27.44
N ALA A 175 32.41 22.46 26.45
CA ALA A 175 32.65 21.59 25.31
C ALA A 175 33.90 22.02 24.52
N GLN A 176 34.06 23.32 24.29
CA GLN A 176 35.25 23.85 23.58
C GLN A 176 36.51 23.78 24.44
N LEU A 177 36.41 24.09 25.73
CA LEU A 177 37.52 24.02 26.67
C LEU A 177 38.08 22.59 26.77
N THR A 178 37.20 21.60 26.84
CA THR A 178 37.58 20.17 26.87
C THR A 178 38.41 19.80 25.64
N LYS A 179 37.98 20.22 24.44
CA LYS A 179 38.72 19.97 23.19
C LYS A 179 40.08 20.65 23.19
N ALA A 180 40.15 21.92 23.61
CA ALA A 180 41.40 22.68 23.68
C ALA A 180 42.43 22.00 24.60
N LEU A 181 42.00 21.60 25.79
CA LEU A 181 42.86 20.90 26.75
C LEU A 181 43.28 19.51 26.27
N SER A 182 42.36 18.75 25.66
CA SER A 182 42.65 17.42 25.10
C SER A 182 43.72 17.50 24.01
N ASN A 183 43.56 18.45 23.07
CA ASN A 183 44.52 18.68 21.98
C ASN A 183 45.93 18.97 22.51
N GLU A 184 46.05 19.72 23.61
CA GLU A 184 47.35 20.11 24.16
C GLU A 184 47.99 19.00 25.01
N TRP A 185 47.20 18.23 25.75
CA TRP A 185 47.70 17.38 26.84
C TRP A 185 47.64 15.87 26.57
N ALA A 186 46.87 15.40 25.58
CA ALA A 186 46.75 13.97 25.28
C ALA A 186 48.11 13.32 24.97
N SER A 187 48.94 13.97 24.15
CA SER A 187 50.30 13.48 23.83
C SER A 187 51.26 13.49 25.01
N LYS A 188 50.93 14.23 26.08
CA LYS A 188 51.69 14.30 27.33
C LYS A 188 51.16 13.29 28.36
N GLY A 189 50.16 12.48 28.02
CA GLY A 189 49.60 11.43 28.86
C GLY A 189 48.42 11.87 29.73
N VAL A 190 47.86 13.07 29.53
CA VAL A 190 46.66 13.52 30.27
C VAL A 190 45.46 13.55 29.33
N ASN A 191 44.46 12.72 29.63
CA ASN A 191 43.25 12.61 28.82
C ASN A 191 42.18 13.58 29.34
N VAL A 192 41.56 14.34 28.45
CA VAL A 192 40.49 15.28 28.81
C VAL A 192 39.25 14.99 27.98
N ASN A 193 38.17 14.62 28.65
CA ASN A 193 36.89 14.26 28.02
C ASN A 193 35.75 14.98 28.73
N ALA A 194 34.60 15.05 28.05
CA ALA A 194 33.37 15.57 28.64
C ALA A 194 32.22 14.61 28.46
N ILE A 195 31.38 14.49 29.49
CA ILE A 195 30.09 13.81 29.45
C ILE A 195 29.03 14.90 29.35
N ALA A 196 28.10 14.78 28.40
CA ALA A 196 27.02 15.75 28.19
C ALA A 196 25.65 15.11 28.52
N PRO A 197 25.19 15.18 29.78
CA PRO A 197 23.90 14.60 30.14
C PRO A 197 22.73 15.30 29.44
N GLY A 198 21.75 14.49 29.01
CA GLY A 198 20.42 14.95 28.60
C GLY A 198 19.50 15.19 29.80
N TYR A 199 18.19 15.08 29.59
CA TYR A 199 17.23 15.14 30.69
C TYR A 199 17.34 13.88 31.56
N ILE A 200 17.81 14.06 32.79
CA ILE A 200 17.92 12.98 33.78
C ILE A 200 17.36 13.46 35.12
N ALA A 201 16.80 12.53 35.90
CA ALA A 201 16.22 12.83 37.21
C ALA A 201 17.30 13.40 38.15
N THR A 202 17.17 14.67 38.50
CA THR A 202 18.04 15.40 39.43
C THR A 202 17.22 16.49 40.14
N ASP A 203 17.63 16.97 41.31
CA ASP A 203 17.00 18.08 42.03
C ASP A 203 16.83 19.35 41.17
N MET A 204 17.71 19.54 40.17
CA MET A 204 17.65 20.66 39.22
C MET A 204 16.48 20.54 38.23
N ASN A 205 15.95 19.32 38.04
CA ASN A 205 14.79 18.99 37.21
C ASN A 205 13.53 18.69 38.04
N GLU A 206 13.60 18.48 39.36
CA GLU A 206 12.42 18.26 40.21
C GLU A 206 11.45 19.46 40.20
N ALA A 207 11.97 20.69 40.21
CA ALA A 207 11.14 21.89 40.06
C ALA A 207 10.46 22.00 38.68
N LEU A 208 10.99 21.33 37.66
CA LEU A 208 10.37 21.20 36.32
C LEU A 208 9.33 20.08 36.28
N ILE A 209 9.48 19.03 37.09
CA ILE A 209 8.57 17.88 37.20
C ILE A 209 7.33 18.23 38.05
N HIS A 210 7.46 19.12 39.03
CA HIS A 210 6.39 19.50 39.96
C HIS A 210 5.57 20.74 39.57
N ASP A 211 5.80 21.34 38.40
CA ASP A 211 4.93 22.40 37.86
C ASP A 211 3.66 21.77 37.26
N GLU A 212 2.58 21.70 38.04
CA GLU A 212 1.29 21.07 37.65
C GLU A 212 0.72 21.61 36.33
N LYS A 213 0.92 22.91 36.04
CA LYS A 213 0.46 23.53 34.77
C LYS A 213 1.29 23.10 33.56
N ARG A 214 2.50 22.57 33.79
CA ARG A 214 3.42 22.14 32.72
C ARG A 214 3.54 20.63 32.61
N ALA A 215 3.29 19.88 33.69
CA ALA A 215 3.00 18.44 33.63
C ALA A 215 1.80 18.16 32.69
N GLU A 216 0.79 19.04 32.68
CA GLU A 216 -0.30 19.01 31.69
C GLU A 216 0.18 19.25 30.25
N THR A 217 1.25 20.02 30.02
CA THR A 217 1.80 20.23 28.66
C THR A 217 2.69 19.10 28.15
N TRP A 218 3.10 18.19 29.04
CA TRP A 218 3.89 16.99 28.71
C TRP A 218 3.10 15.70 28.86
N ASN A 219 1.79 15.78 29.09
CA ASN A 219 0.98 14.65 29.51
C ASN A 219 1.17 13.47 28.53
N MET A 220 1.99 12.52 28.99
CA MET A 220 2.43 11.35 28.27
C MET A 220 1.22 10.43 28.27
N ALA A 221 0.45 10.52 27.18
CA ALA A 221 -0.74 9.75 27.01
C ALA A 221 -0.34 8.40 26.42
N LYS A 222 -0.86 7.35 27.03
CA LYS A 222 -0.70 6.01 26.49
C LYS A 222 -1.54 5.83 25.26
N ILE A 223 -1.13 4.91 24.41
CA ILE A 223 -1.89 4.50 23.24
C ILE A 223 -3.17 3.80 23.72
N ALA A 224 -4.32 4.41 23.44
CA ALA A 224 -5.63 3.90 23.84
C ALA A 224 -6.24 3.00 22.77
N SER A 225 -6.06 3.35 21.49
CA SER A 225 -6.54 2.52 20.38
C SER A 225 -5.71 2.70 19.12
N VAL A 226 -5.68 1.65 18.30
CA VAL A 226 -5.14 1.66 16.95
C VAL A 226 -6.18 1.05 16.03
N LYS A 227 -6.46 1.69 14.90
CA LYS A 227 -7.37 1.20 13.86
C LYS A 227 -6.70 1.31 12.50
N TYR A 228 -7.04 0.43 11.59
CA TYR A 228 -6.64 0.54 10.19
C TYR A 228 -7.86 0.54 9.27
N TYR A 229 -7.69 1.13 8.09
CA TYR A 229 -8.75 1.35 7.10
C TYR A 229 -8.21 1.05 5.71
N ARG A 230 -8.77 0.02 5.06
CA ARG A 230 -8.64 -0.15 3.62
C ARG A 230 -9.39 0.95 2.91
N VAL A 231 -8.78 1.64 1.97
CA VAL A 231 -9.43 2.66 1.17
C VAL A 231 -8.98 2.56 -0.28
N LYS A 232 -9.86 2.97 -1.19
CA LYS A 232 -9.52 3.11 -2.62
C LYS A 232 -8.34 4.09 -2.80
N PRO A 233 -7.55 3.97 -3.88
CA PRO A 233 -7.59 2.90 -4.88
C PRO A 233 -7.13 1.54 -4.34
N ARG A 234 -6.15 1.52 -3.42
CA ARG A 234 -5.56 0.31 -2.82
C ARG A 234 -4.65 0.66 -1.63
N TRP A 235 -5.09 1.56 -0.76
CA TRP A 235 -4.29 2.08 0.36
C TRP A 235 -4.76 1.53 1.70
N LEU A 236 -3.84 1.42 2.65
CA LEU A 236 -4.11 0.98 4.02
C LEU A 236 -3.69 2.07 5.01
N MET A 237 -4.66 2.84 5.50
CA MET A 237 -4.42 3.92 6.47
C MET A 237 -4.46 3.38 7.90
N VAL A 238 -3.62 3.90 8.78
CA VAL A 238 -3.56 3.58 10.21
C VAL A 238 -3.87 4.84 11.02
N LYS A 239 -4.72 4.73 12.03
CA LYS A 239 -5.01 5.79 13.00
C LYS A 239 -4.68 5.30 14.40
N ILE A 240 -3.86 6.07 15.11
CA ILE A 240 -3.57 5.86 16.54
C ILE A 240 -4.27 6.96 17.33
N VAL A 241 -4.90 6.59 18.45
CA VAL A 241 -5.53 7.51 19.39
C VAL A 241 -4.97 7.26 20.78
N ASP A 242 -4.60 8.32 21.49
CA ASP A 242 -4.12 8.25 22.86
C ASP A 242 -5.27 8.40 23.90
N GLU A 243 -4.95 8.19 25.19
CA GLU A 243 -5.93 8.29 26.29
C GLU A 243 -6.55 9.70 26.44
N ASN A 244 -5.92 10.73 25.88
CA ASN A 244 -6.44 12.10 25.87
C ASN A 244 -7.31 12.39 24.63
N GLY A 245 -7.55 11.39 23.78
CA GLY A 245 -8.31 11.52 22.53
C GLY A 245 -7.55 12.26 21.43
N GLN A 246 -6.25 12.53 21.59
CA GLN A 246 -5.42 13.02 20.50
C GLN A 246 -5.09 11.88 19.56
N TYR A 247 -4.85 12.20 18.29
CA TYR A 247 -4.68 11.18 17.26
C TYR A 247 -3.54 11.52 16.31
N GLY A 248 -3.05 10.49 15.63
CA GLY A 248 -2.13 10.61 14.50
C GLY A 248 -2.47 9.60 13.41
N TRP A 249 -2.17 9.97 12.16
CA TRP A 249 -2.39 9.14 10.97
C TRP A 249 -1.08 8.61 10.40
N GLY A 250 -1.12 7.37 9.95
CA GLY A 250 -0.04 6.67 9.27
C GLY A 250 -0.56 5.88 8.07
N GLU A 251 0.35 5.33 7.28
CA GLU A 251 0.02 4.54 6.09
C GLU A 251 0.89 3.29 6.06
N ALA A 252 0.23 2.13 5.95
CA ALA A 252 0.83 0.80 5.91
C ALA A 252 0.53 0.10 4.58
N THR A 253 0.29 0.87 3.51
CA THR A 253 0.03 0.32 2.18
C THR A 253 1.14 -0.66 1.80
N LEU A 254 0.76 -1.85 1.33
CA LEU A 254 1.63 -2.83 0.66
C LEU A 254 0.81 -3.50 -0.42
N GLU A 255 0.97 -3.00 -1.64
CA GLU A 255 0.22 -3.44 -2.80
C GLU A 255 0.29 -4.96 -2.95
N GLY A 256 -0.85 -5.60 -2.75
CA GLY A 256 -1.14 -6.99 -3.16
C GLY A 256 -1.20 -7.91 -1.97
N HIS A 257 -0.94 -7.34 -0.79
CA HIS A 257 -0.70 -8.05 0.45
C HIS A 257 -1.48 -7.43 1.61
N ASP A 258 -2.59 -6.72 1.35
CA ASP A 258 -3.43 -6.05 2.36
C ASP A 258 -3.71 -6.99 3.53
N LEU A 259 -4.23 -8.19 3.27
CA LEU A 259 -4.57 -9.17 4.32
C LEU A 259 -3.36 -9.59 5.18
N ALA A 260 -2.17 -9.66 4.58
CA ALA A 260 -0.96 -10.02 5.31
C ALA A 260 -0.51 -8.88 6.23
N VAL A 261 -0.61 -7.62 5.76
CA VAL A 261 -0.31 -6.44 6.58
C VAL A 261 -1.35 -6.27 7.67
N GLU A 262 -2.64 -6.46 7.39
CA GLU A 262 -3.71 -6.43 8.39
C GLU A 262 -3.48 -7.47 9.49
N GLY A 263 -3.20 -8.72 9.13
CA GLY A 263 -2.86 -9.76 10.11
C GLY A 263 -1.61 -9.42 10.93
N CYS A 264 -0.62 -8.75 10.32
CA CYS A 264 0.56 -8.27 11.05
C CYS A 264 0.22 -7.12 12.00
N LEU A 265 -0.61 -6.16 11.58
CA LEU A 265 -1.11 -5.09 12.43
C LEU A 265 -1.94 -5.65 13.59
N ASP A 266 -2.82 -6.62 13.36
CA ASP A 266 -3.59 -7.31 14.39
C ASP A 266 -2.69 -7.97 15.45
N GLU A 267 -1.51 -8.47 15.06
CA GLU A 267 -0.51 -8.99 16.00
C GLU A 267 0.25 -7.88 16.75
N MET A 268 0.56 -6.78 16.07
CA MET A 268 1.32 -5.66 16.64
C MET A 268 0.48 -4.82 17.62
N ILE A 269 -0.78 -4.56 17.31
CA ILE A 269 -1.66 -3.64 18.06
C ILE A 269 -1.76 -4.00 19.54
N PRO A 270 -2.09 -5.25 19.95
CA PRO A 270 -2.20 -5.61 21.36
C PRO A 270 -0.91 -5.41 22.16
N ARG A 271 0.25 -5.36 21.50
CA ARG A 271 1.56 -5.17 22.15
C ARG A 271 1.84 -3.72 22.47
N ILE A 272 1.25 -2.77 21.75
CA ILE A 272 1.49 -1.32 21.93
C ILE A 272 0.38 -0.59 22.66
N ILE A 273 -0.83 -1.13 22.73
CA ILE A 273 -1.91 -0.58 23.57
C ILE A 273 -1.41 -0.47 25.02
N GLY A 274 -1.59 0.70 25.63
CA GLY A 274 -1.12 1.02 26.98
C GLY A 274 0.36 1.41 27.08
N GLN A 275 1.13 1.38 26.00
CA GLN A 275 2.47 1.97 25.97
C GLN A 275 2.42 3.48 25.78
N GLU A 276 3.47 4.18 26.20
CA GLU A 276 3.61 5.63 26.03
C GLU A 276 3.74 5.99 24.54
N ALA A 277 2.84 6.80 24.00
CA ALA A 277 2.83 7.12 22.56
C ALA A 277 4.10 7.87 22.09
N ASN A 278 4.76 8.60 23.01
CA ASN A 278 5.98 9.33 22.71
C ASN A 278 7.23 8.46 22.62
N ASP A 279 7.17 7.20 23.06
CA ASP A 279 8.27 6.24 23.07
C ASP A 279 8.46 5.56 21.69
N ILE A 280 8.38 6.37 20.62
CA ILE A 280 8.43 5.93 19.21
C ILE A 280 9.65 5.03 18.95
N GLU A 281 10.84 5.44 19.40
CA GLU A 281 12.05 4.64 19.24
C GLU A 281 11.96 3.30 19.97
N ASN A 282 11.42 3.28 21.19
CA ASN A 282 11.26 2.03 21.94
C ASN A 282 10.23 1.10 21.27
N ILE A 283 9.11 1.63 20.80
CA ILE A 283 8.09 0.87 20.06
C ILE A 283 8.71 0.29 18.78
N TRP A 284 9.41 1.12 18.00
CA TRP A 284 10.10 0.71 16.79
C TRP A 284 11.13 -0.40 17.06
N GLN A 285 11.98 -0.21 18.07
CA GLN A 285 12.99 -1.20 18.44
C GLN A 285 12.40 -2.47 19.06
N THR A 286 11.26 -2.38 19.74
CA THR A 286 10.56 -3.56 20.28
C THR A 286 10.15 -4.47 19.14
N PHE A 287 9.54 -3.91 18.09
CA PHE A 287 9.20 -4.70 16.91
C PHE A 287 10.43 -5.17 16.17
N TRP A 288 11.43 -4.31 15.94
CA TRP A 288 12.64 -4.73 15.22
C TRP A 288 13.47 -5.80 15.96
N ARG A 289 13.55 -5.75 17.30
CA ARG A 289 14.49 -6.59 18.07
C ARG A 289 13.83 -7.74 18.82
N HIS A 290 12.60 -7.60 19.29
CA HIS A 290 11.96 -8.56 20.20
C HIS A 290 10.97 -9.52 19.52
N SER A 291 10.68 -9.34 18.22
CA SER A 291 9.89 -10.27 17.39
C SER A 291 10.69 -11.50 16.90
N PHE A 292 11.95 -11.63 17.29
CA PHE A 292 12.91 -12.67 16.89
C PHE A 292 13.35 -12.58 15.41
N TYR A 293 12.47 -12.87 14.45
CA TYR A 293 12.72 -12.70 13.02
C TYR A 293 12.41 -11.27 12.58
N ARG A 294 13.20 -10.71 11.65
CA ARG A 294 13.18 -9.28 11.34
C ARG A 294 12.93 -9.00 9.88
N GLY A 295 12.30 -7.86 9.62
CA GLY A 295 12.21 -7.27 8.29
C GLY A 295 11.23 -8.00 7.37
N GLY A 296 11.46 -7.85 6.07
CA GLY A 296 10.54 -8.26 5.03
C GLY A 296 9.43 -7.24 4.78
N PRO A 297 8.78 -7.30 3.60
CA PRO A 297 7.85 -6.28 3.14
C PRO A 297 6.64 -6.12 4.07
N VAL A 298 6.02 -7.23 4.48
CA VAL A 298 4.79 -7.21 5.31
C VAL A 298 5.04 -6.57 6.67
N PHE A 299 6.06 -7.06 7.39
CA PHE A 299 6.37 -6.61 8.73
C PHE A 299 6.80 -5.14 8.74
N MET A 300 7.68 -4.75 7.82
CA MET A 300 8.16 -3.38 7.75
C MET A 300 7.07 -2.41 7.30
N SER A 301 6.09 -2.86 6.50
CA SER A 301 4.95 -2.02 6.12
C SER A 301 3.97 -1.76 7.26
N ALA A 302 3.62 -2.81 8.02
CA ALA A 302 2.84 -2.67 9.25
C ALA A 302 3.53 -1.72 10.26
N LEU A 303 4.84 -1.89 10.44
CA LEU A 303 5.64 -1.03 11.32
C LEU A 303 5.68 0.42 10.82
N SER A 304 5.74 0.64 9.51
CA SER A 304 5.73 1.99 8.93
C SER A 304 4.44 2.74 9.24
N GLY A 305 3.29 2.09 9.08
CA GLY A 305 2.00 2.73 9.42
C GLY A 305 1.90 3.13 10.89
N ILE A 306 2.39 2.28 11.81
CA ILE A 306 2.46 2.61 13.24
C ILE A 306 3.43 3.78 13.48
N ASP A 307 4.64 3.72 12.94
CA ASP A 307 5.69 4.74 13.13
C ASP A 307 5.23 6.12 12.64
N ILE A 308 4.67 6.19 11.43
CA ILE A 308 4.16 7.44 10.85
C ILE A 308 3.03 8.02 11.72
N ALA A 309 2.09 7.18 12.18
CA ALA A 309 1.00 7.62 13.05
C ALA A 309 1.47 8.15 14.40
N LEU A 310 2.49 7.52 15.01
CA LEU A 310 3.07 8.00 16.26
C LEU A 310 3.81 9.33 16.08
N TRP A 311 4.51 9.52 14.96
CA TRP A 311 5.15 10.80 14.64
C TRP A 311 4.14 11.91 14.38
N ASP A 312 3.04 11.63 13.67
CA ASP A 312 1.95 12.58 13.46
C ASP A 312 1.31 13.00 14.80
N LEU A 313 1.00 12.02 15.66
CA LEU A 313 0.48 12.25 17.00
C LEU A 313 1.43 13.12 17.84
N LYS A 314 2.73 12.82 17.84
CA LYS A 314 3.73 13.61 18.57
C LYS A 314 3.81 15.05 18.05
N GLY A 315 3.87 15.25 16.74
CA GLY A 315 3.92 16.59 16.15
C GLY A 315 2.64 17.40 16.41
N ARG A 316 1.47 16.75 16.38
CA ARG A 316 0.18 17.37 16.76
C ARG A 316 0.15 17.78 18.23
N ASN A 317 0.54 16.90 19.13
CA ASN A 317 0.60 17.17 20.58
C ASN A 317 1.56 18.33 20.89
N LEU A 318 2.69 18.39 20.21
CA LEU A 318 3.68 19.47 20.35
C LEU A 318 3.36 20.72 19.52
N LYS A 319 2.31 20.68 18.69
CA LYS A 319 1.89 21.77 17.80
C LYS A 319 3.00 22.25 16.86
N VAL A 320 3.75 21.31 16.29
CA VAL A 320 4.83 21.57 15.32
C VAL A 320 4.77 20.56 14.17
N PRO A 321 5.22 20.92 12.95
CA PRO A 321 5.44 19.95 11.90
C PRO A 321 6.58 19.00 12.26
N ILE A 322 6.53 17.76 11.76
CA ILE A 322 7.52 16.72 12.09
C ILE A 322 8.94 17.13 11.71
N TYR A 323 9.16 17.87 10.61
CA TYR A 323 10.50 18.29 10.20
C TYR A 323 11.21 19.17 11.26
N GLU A 324 10.47 19.91 12.10
CA GLU A 324 11.07 20.68 13.21
C GLU A 324 11.62 19.73 14.29
N LEU A 325 10.92 18.61 14.54
CA LEU A 325 11.38 17.56 15.46
C LEU A 325 12.57 16.76 14.90
N LEU A 326 12.69 16.68 13.57
CA LEU A 326 13.80 16.03 12.87
C LEU A 326 15.04 16.92 12.70
N GLY A 327 15.12 18.05 13.42
CA GLY A 327 16.26 18.96 13.41
C GLY A 327 16.07 20.23 12.56
N GLY A 328 14.86 20.46 12.07
CA GLY A 328 14.50 21.62 11.27
C GLY A 328 14.64 21.39 9.77
N LYS A 329 14.17 22.37 9.00
CA LYS A 329 14.23 22.35 7.54
C LYS A 329 15.60 22.76 7.03
N VAL A 330 16.09 22.05 6.01
CA VAL A 330 17.27 22.44 5.21
C VAL A 330 16.85 23.01 3.84
N ARG A 331 15.54 23.00 3.54
CA ARG A 331 14.91 23.59 2.34
C ARG A 331 13.47 24.01 2.64
N ASN A 332 12.92 24.95 1.86
CA ASN A 332 11.56 25.49 2.06
C ASN A 332 10.49 24.87 1.15
N LYS A 333 10.91 24.02 0.21
CA LYS A 333 10.07 23.38 -0.78
C LYS A 333 10.71 22.07 -1.25
N VAL A 334 9.90 21.15 -1.75
CA VAL A 334 10.29 19.82 -2.20
C VAL A 334 9.96 19.74 -3.70
N GLN A 335 10.96 19.42 -4.54
CA GLN A 335 10.71 19.18 -5.96
C GLN A 335 9.99 17.85 -6.13
N VAL A 336 9.00 17.80 -7.01
CA VAL A 336 8.20 16.59 -7.26
C VAL A 336 8.14 16.24 -8.74
N TYR A 337 7.87 14.96 -9.02
CA TYR A 337 7.49 14.48 -10.36
C TYR A 337 6.22 13.64 -10.27
N CYS A 338 5.51 13.53 -11.41
CA CYS A 338 4.37 12.62 -11.56
C CYS A 338 4.57 11.67 -12.74
N TRP A 339 3.86 10.55 -12.69
CA TRP A 339 3.89 9.55 -13.76
C TRP A 339 3.16 9.96 -15.04
N ILE A 340 3.66 9.44 -16.16
CA ILE A 340 3.01 9.45 -17.47
C ILE A 340 3.12 8.08 -18.17
N GLY A 341 2.21 7.79 -19.11
CA GLY A 341 2.26 6.62 -20.00
C GLY A 341 1.59 5.35 -19.48
N GLY A 342 1.63 5.06 -18.17
CA GLY A 342 1.13 3.79 -17.63
C GLY A 342 1.92 2.57 -18.13
N ASP A 343 1.46 1.36 -17.82
CA ASP A 343 2.15 0.09 -18.16
C ASP A 343 2.38 -0.13 -19.65
N ARG A 344 1.45 0.35 -20.50
CA ARG A 344 1.52 0.24 -21.96
C ARG A 344 1.45 1.64 -22.58
N PRO A 345 2.59 2.33 -22.73
CA PRO A 345 2.61 3.75 -23.02
C PRO A 345 2.23 4.08 -24.46
N SER A 346 1.01 4.58 -24.65
CA SER A 346 0.60 5.38 -25.81
C SER A 346 0.47 6.86 -25.42
N ASP A 347 0.50 7.77 -26.41
CA ASP A 347 0.22 9.20 -26.23
C ASP A 347 1.06 9.94 -25.17
N ILE A 348 2.33 9.55 -25.00
CA ILE A 348 3.29 10.17 -24.05
C ILE A 348 3.35 11.69 -24.20
N GLU A 349 3.31 12.21 -25.43
CA GLU A 349 3.36 13.65 -25.66
C GLU A 349 2.17 14.38 -25.02
N ALA A 350 0.95 13.83 -25.14
CA ALA A 350 -0.25 14.42 -24.56
C ALA A 350 -0.20 14.37 -23.03
N ALA A 351 0.23 13.23 -22.47
CA ALA A 351 0.41 13.07 -21.03
C ALA A 351 1.47 14.03 -20.46
N ALA A 352 2.60 14.17 -21.15
CA ALA A 352 3.68 15.09 -20.78
C ALA A 352 3.22 16.56 -20.84
N LYS A 353 2.49 16.96 -21.89
CA LYS A 353 1.86 18.29 -21.99
C LYS A 353 0.89 18.57 -20.84
N LYS A 354 0.11 17.57 -20.41
CA LYS A 354 -0.79 17.68 -19.26
C LYS A 354 0.01 17.94 -17.97
N ARG A 355 1.11 17.21 -17.74
CA ARG A 355 1.99 17.43 -16.56
C ARG A 355 2.69 18.79 -16.59
N LEU A 356 3.14 19.22 -17.77
CA LEU A 356 3.72 20.55 -17.96
C LEU A 356 2.68 21.66 -17.62
N ALA A 357 1.43 21.49 -18.05
CA ALA A 357 0.35 22.42 -17.73
C ALA A 357 -0.03 22.45 -16.23
N GLN A 358 0.23 21.35 -15.49
CA GLN A 358 0.16 21.31 -14.02
C GLN A 358 1.34 22.01 -13.34
N GLY A 359 2.31 22.51 -14.12
CA GLY A 359 3.48 23.23 -13.63
C GLY A 359 4.67 22.33 -13.26
N LEU A 360 4.63 21.03 -13.58
CA LEU A 360 5.75 20.12 -13.33
C LEU A 360 6.92 20.38 -14.29
N THR A 361 8.14 20.14 -13.81
CA THR A 361 9.38 20.23 -14.59
C THR A 361 10.01 18.86 -14.85
N CYS A 362 9.55 17.83 -14.16
CA CYS A 362 10.02 16.46 -14.27
C CYS A 362 8.84 15.48 -14.27
N VAL A 363 8.99 14.37 -14.98
CA VAL A 363 8.04 13.25 -15.01
C VAL A 363 8.77 11.93 -14.77
N LYS A 364 8.03 10.87 -14.42
CA LYS A 364 8.52 9.49 -14.48
C LYS A 364 7.71 8.70 -15.48
N MET A 365 8.36 7.80 -16.23
CA MET A 365 7.69 6.95 -17.19
C MET A 365 8.30 5.56 -17.24
N ASN A 366 7.48 4.58 -17.63
CA ASN A 366 7.95 3.23 -17.89
C ASN A 366 8.98 3.22 -18.99
N ALA A 367 10.09 2.52 -18.77
CA ALA A 367 11.15 2.31 -19.73
C ALA A 367 10.66 1.35 -20.82
N THR A 368 10.18 0.16 -20.47
CA THR A 368 9.81 -0.87 -21.45
C THR A 368 8.43 -1.44 -21.17
N GLU A 369 7.78 -1.94 -22.22
CA GLU A 369 6.65 -2.88 -22.08
C GLU A 369 7.17 -4.29 -21.72
N ASP A 370 6.32 -5.32 -21.88
CA ASP A 370 6.70 -6.71 -21.70
C ASP A 370 7.84 -7.09 -22.67
N LEU A 371 8.99 -7.51 -22.12
CA LEU A 371 10.15 -7.95 -22.90
C LEU A 371 10.46 -9.42 -22.63
N GLY A 372 10.91 -10.12 -23.67
CA GLY A 372 11.58 -11.42 -23.49
C GLY A 372 12.89 -11.29 -22.72
N TRP A 373 13.39 -12.41 -22.18
CA TRP A 373 14.71 -12.44 -21.50
C TRP A 373 15.85 -11.95 -22.41
N ILE A 374 15.79 -12.29 -23.68
CA ILE A 374 16.60 -11.69 -24.74
C ILE A 374 15.63 -11.42 -25.87
N ASP A 375 15.41 -10.15 -26.16
CA ASP A 375 14.50 -9.70 -27.19
C ASP A 375 15.26 -9.04 -28.35
N SER A 376 14.55 -8.71 -29.42
CA SER A 376 15.11 -7.91 -30.49
C SER A 376 15.60 -6.56 -29.94
N PRO A 377 16.81 -6.09 -30.29
CA PRO A 377 17.27 -4.75 -29.91
C PRO A 377 16.30 -3.64 -30.33
N SER A 378 15.54 -3.84 -31.41
CA SER A 378 14.53 -2.88 -31.88
C SER A 378 13.36 -2.68 -30.91
N ALA A 379 13.12 -3.62 -29.98
CA ALA A 379 12.10 -3.48 -28.95
C ALA A 379 12.43 -2.33 -27.96
N LEU A 380 13.68 -1.88 -27.93
CA LEU A 380 14.15 -0.79 -27.07
C LEU A 380 13.95 0.61 -27.70
N ASP A 381 13.74 0.68 -29.03
CA ASP A 381 13.71 1.95 -29.77
C ASP A 381 12.54 2.84 -29.32
N SER A 382 11.40 2.23 -28.99
CA SER A 382 10.20 2.95 -28.50
C SER A 382 10.51 3.78 -27.24
N THR A 383 11.29 3.24 -26.30
CA THR A 383 11.70 3.95 -25.09
C THR A 383 12.50 5.21 -25.41
N VAL A 384 13.45 5.08 -26.33
CA VAL A 384 14.32 6.17 -26.77
C VAL A 384 13.50 7.28 -27.44
N GLU A 385 12.58 6.92 -28.31
CA GLU A 385 11.70 7.89 -28.99
C GLU A 385 10.76 8.60 -28.02
N ARG A 386 10.16 7.88 -27.06
CA ARG A 386 9.33 8.48 -26.01
C ARG A 386 10.13 9.47 -25.15
N LEU A 387 11.39 9.15 -24.80
CA LEU A 387 12.24 10.07 -24.03
C LEU A 387 12.54 11.34 -24.84
N LYS A 388 12.85 11.22 -26.13
CA LYS A 388 13.07 12.38 -27.01
C LYS A 388 11.85 13.30 -27.05
N GLN A 389 10.64 12.74 -27.12
CA GLN A 389 9.40 13.52 -27.10
C GLN A 389 9.25 14.32 -25.80
N VAL A 390 9.49 13.69 -24.63
CA VAL A 390 9.43 14.38 -23.34
C VAL A 390 10.48 15.48 -23.23
N LYS A 391 11.72 15.19 -23.64
CA LYS A 391 12.82 16.17 -23.63
C LYS A 391 12.57 17.33 -24.58
N ALA A 392 11.92 17.12 -25.72
CA ALA A 392 11.55 18.18 -26.66
C ALA A 392 10.54 19.18 -26.07
N LEU A 393 9.76 18.78 -25.05
CA LEU A 393 8.86 19.65 -24.30
C LEU A 393 9.57 20.43 -23.17
N GLY A 394 10.87 20.21 -22.96
CA GLY A 394 11.66 20.85 -21.90
C GLY A 394 11.50 20.21 -20.52
N LEU A 395 10.95 19.00 -20.44
CA LEU A 395 10.81 18.23 -19.20
C LEU A 395 11.99 17.28 -18.99
N ASP A 396 12.41 17.09 -17.74
CA ASP A 396 13.25 15.97 -17.35
C ASP A 396 12.42 14.70 -17.12
N ALA A 397 13.06 13.54 -17.24
CA ALA A 397 12.38 12.25 -17.14
C ALA A 397 13.24 11.21 -16.42
N GLY A 398 12.71 10.63 -15.34
CA GLY A 398 13.16 9.35 -14.81
C GLY A 398 12.54 8.20 -15.61
N LEU A 399 13.30 7.13 -15.82
CA LEU A 399 12.86 5.96 -16.59
C LEU A 399 12.85 4.72 -15.70
N ASP A 400 11.67 4.17 -15.48
CA ASP A 400 11.48 3.04 -14.58
C ASP A 400 11.36 1.72 -15.34
N PHE A 401 12.25 0.77 -15.04
CA PHE A 401 12.34 -0.53 -15.70
C PHE A 401 11.56 -1.61 -14.94
N HIS A 402 11.14 -1.36 -13.69
CA HIS A 402 10.41 -2.32 -12.82
C HIS A 402 11.12 -3.68 -12.63
N GLY A 403 12.44 -3.75 -12.83
CA GLY A 403 13.18 -5.00 -12.88
C GLY A 403 12.77 -5.95 -14.02
N ARG A 404 11.94 -5.48 -14.99
CA ARG A 404 11.39 -6.30 -16.10
C ARG A 404 12.43 -6.58 -17.18
N CYS A 405 13.52 -5.81 -17.22
CA CYS A 405 14.59 -6.00 -18.19
C CYS A 405 15.59 -7.05 -17.70
N HIS A 406 15.84 -8.07 -18.51
CA HIS A 406 16.99 -8.93 -18.29
C HIS A 406 18.31 -8.15 -18.50
N LYS A 407 19.35 -8.51 -17.75
CA LYS A 407 20.65 -7.81 -17.69
C LYS A 407 21.26 -7.45 -19.06
N ALA A 408 21.10 -8.32 -20.07
CA ALA A 408 21.66 -8.06 -21.40
C ALA A 408 20.90 -6.96 -22.16
N MET A 409 19.59 -6.85 -21.97
CA MET A 409 18.75 -5.82 -22.57
C MET A 409 18.92 -4.48 -21.83
N ALA A 410 18.97 -4.51 -20.50
CA ALA A 410 19.18 -3.31 -19.68
C ALA A 410 20.46 -2.55 -20.06
N LYS A 411 21.56 -3.25 -20.35
CA LYS A 411 22.82 -2.64 -20.83
C LYS A 411 22.68 -1.94 -22.17
N GLN A 412 21.98 -2.58 -23.11
CA GLN A 412 21.76 -2.01 -24.44
C GLN A 412 20.87 -0.77 -24.35
N LEU A 413 19.81 -0.84 -23.56
CA LEU A 413 18.90 0.29 -23.36
C LEU A 413 19.61 1.45 -22.64
N ALA A 414 20.36 1.20 -21.57
CA ALA A 414 21.16 2.22 -20.90
C ALA A 414 22.09 2.94 -21.89
N ARG A 415 22.82 2.18 -22.72
CA ARG A 415 23.70 2.75 -23.75
C ARG A 415 22.94 3.57 -24.80
N ALA A 416 21.76 3.14 -25.21
CA ALA A 416 20.93 3.86 -26.16
C ALA A 416 20.33 5.16 -25.57
N LEU A 417 20.13 5.20 -24.25
CA LEU A 417 19.57 6.35 -23.54
C LEU A 417 20.61 7.42 -23.17
N GLU A 418 21.90 7.06 -23.06
CA GLU A 418 22.98 7.99 -22.69
C GLU A 418 22.98 9.32 -23.47
N PRO A 419 22.85 9.34 -24.82
CA PRO A 419 22.82 10.58 -25.59
C PRO A 419 21.63 11.49 -25.26
N HIS A 420 20.58 10.93 -24.66
CA HIS A 420 19.32 11.61 -24.37
C HIS A 420 19.20 12.04 -22.90
N ARG A 421 20.19 11.69 -22.07
CA ARG A 421 20.39 12.21 -20.71
C ARG A 421 19.10 12.15 -19.86
N PRO A 422 18.51 10.96 -19.64
CA PRO A 422 17.45 10.82 -18.64
C PRO A 422 17.96 11.27 -17.26
N LEU A 423 17.03 11.66 -16.38
CA LEU A 423 17.38 12.10 -15.03
C LEU A 423 18.00 10.97 -14.21
N PHE A 424 17.43 9.77 -14.32
CA PHE A 424 17.94 8.50 -13.80
C PHE A 424 17.28 7.33 -14.54
N ILE A 425 17.87 6.14 -14.40
CA ILE A 425 17.20 4.87 -14.68
C ILE A 425 16.89 4.17 -13.35
N GLU A 426 15.62 3.82 -13.15
CA GLU A 426 15.07 3.22 -11.94
C GLU A 426 14.86 1.72 -12.12
N GLU A 427 15.21 0.94 -11.08
CA GLU A 427 15.10 -0.53 -11.03
C GLU A 427 15.50 -1.23 -12.35
N PRO A 428 16.67 -0.92 -12.94
CA PRO A 428 17.04 -1.39 -14.27
C PRO A 428 17.09 -2.91 -14.40
N ILE A 429 17.35 -3.58 -13.27
CA ILE A 429 17.32 -5.03 -13.06
C ILE A 429 16.95 -5.29 -11.60
N LEU A 430 16.52 -6.51 -11.30
CA LEU A 430 16.14 -6.95 -9.95
C LEU A 430 17.27 -6.79 -8.91
N VAL A 431 16.93 -6.23 -7.74
CA VAL A 431 17.84 -5.98 -6.59
C VAL A 431 18.46 -7.26 -6.00
N GLU A 432 17.86 -8.42 -6.26
CA GLU A 432 18.39 -9.75 -5.91
C GLU A 432 19.70 -10.08 -6.64
N HIS A 433 20.08 -9.30 -7.66
CA HIS A 433 21.32 -9.44 -8.42
C HIS A 433 22.30 -8.27 -8.21
N PRO A 434 22.80 -8.05 -6.99
CA PRO A 434 23.67 -6.91 -6.68
C PRO A 434 24.97 -6.87 -7.51
N GLU A 435 25.53 -8.03 -7.86
CA GLU A 435 26.70 -8.11 -8.76
C GLU A 435 26.39 -7.64 -10.19
N ALA A 436 25.16 -7.84 -10.65
CA ALA A 436 24.73 -7.36 -11.95
C ALA A 436 24.49 -5.85 -11.94
N ILE A 437 23.94 -5.31 -10.83
CA ILE A 437 23.73 -3.88 -10.64
C ILE A 437 25.07 -3.15 -10.64
N LYS A 438 26.04 -3.62 -9.84
CA LYS A 438 27.39 -3.07 -9.84
C LYS A 438 28.04 -3.08 -11.22
N LYS A 439 27.85 -4.15 -11.98
CA LYS A 439 28.40 -4.23 -13.36
C LYS A 439 27.68 -3.28 -14.32
N LEU A 440 26.40 -3.01 -14.12
CA LEU A 440 25.66 -2.05 -14.95
C LEU A 440 26.07 -0.62 -14.60
N SER A 441 26.20 -0.29 -13.31
CA SER A 441 26.65 1.03 -12.84
C SER A 441 28.00 1.40 -13.43
N ASP A 442 28.94 0.46 -13.51
CA ASP A 442 30.26 0.67 -14.14
C ASP A 442 30.22 0.89 -15.66
N GLN A 443 29.08 0.63 -16.31
CA GLN A 443 28.95 0.62 -17.78
C GLN A 443 28.13 1.79 -18.34
N THR A 444 27.53 2.60 -17.48
CA THR A 444 26.70 3.74 -17.88
C THR A 444 27.10 4.98 -17.10
N VAL A 445 26.94 6.15 -17.71
CA VAL A 445 27.05 7.44 -17.01
C VAL A 445 25.70 7.96 -16.50
N ILE A 446 24.61 7.25 -16.78
CA ILE A 446 23.27 7.60 -16.32
C ILE A 446 23.16 7.24 -14.83
N PRO A 447 22.67 8.15 -13.97
CA PRO A 447 22.41 7.84 -12.56
C PRO A 447 21.49 6.63 -12.39
N ILE A 448 21.88 5.70 -11.53
CA ILE A 448 21.10 4.53 -11.17
C ILE A 448 20.31 4.80 -9.90
N ALA A 449 19.00 4.58 -10.00
CA ALA A 449 18.07 4.69 -8.89
C ALA A 449 17.44 3.31 -8.58
N PHE A 450 17.32 2.96 -7.30
CA PHE A 450 16.55 1.81 -6.83
C PHE A 450 16.39 1.90 -5.30
N GLY A 451 15.51 1.05 -4.75
CA GLY A 451 15.33 0.97 -3.30
C GLY A 451 13.90 0.74 -2.84
N GLU A 452 12.92 0.78 -3.75
CA GLU A 452 11.51 0.48 -3.45
C GLU A 452 11.34 -0.92 -2.82
N ARG A 453 12.21 -1.86 -3.21
CA ARG A 453 12.23 -3.25 -2.74
C ARG A 453 13.24 -3.51 -1.61
N LEU A 454 13.85 -2.46 -1.06
CA LEU A 454 14.81 -2.54 0.04
C LEU A 454 14.19 -1.94 1.30
N TYR A 455 13.92 -2.77 2.31
CA TYR A 455 13.06 -2.41 3.43
C TYR A 455 13.81 -1.84 4.64
N THR A 456 15.14 -1.98 4.67
CA THR A 456 15.92 -1.66 5.86
C THR A 456 17.29 -1.07 5.54
N ARG A 457 17.90 -0.34 6.49
CA ARG A 457 19.29 0.15 6.31
C ARG A 457 20.33 -0.97 6.11
N TRP A 458 19.99 -2.22 6.47
CA TRP A 458 20.89 -3.35 6.29
C TRP A 458 20.86 -3.85 4.85
N ASP A 459 19.71 -3.76 4.19
CA ASP A 459 19.55 -4.16 2.78
C ASP A 459 20.33 -3.22 1.86
N ILE A 460 20.25 -1.90 2.12
CA ILE A 460 20.93 -0.88 1.30
C ILE A 460 22.45 -0.86 1.49
N LYS A 461 22.96 -1.35 2.64
CA LYS A 461 24.35 -1.19 3.07
C LYS A 461 25.35 -1.62 2.00
N ARG A 462 25.09 -2.75 1.34
CA ARG A 462 25.97 -3.30 0.30
C ARG A 462 26.10 -2.38 -0.90
N PHE A 463 24.99 -1.80 -1.36
CA PHE A 463 24.94 -0.95 -2.55
C PHE A 463 25.62 0.40 -2.33
N LEU A 464 25.60 0.89 -1.09
CA LEU A 464 26.39 2.06 -0.66
C LEU A 464 27.88 1.72 -0.64
N GLU A 465 28.26 0.59 -0.03
CA GLU A 465 29.66 0.16 0.11
C GLU A 465 30.35 -0.15 -1.22
N ASP A 466 29.61 -0.68 -2.21
CA ASP A 466 30.15 -0.97 -3.54
C ASP A 466 29.91 0.16 -4.56
N SER A 467 29.29 1.28 -4.15
CA SER A 467 29.03 2.45 -5.00
C SER A 467 28.27 2.10 -6.28
N SER A 468 27.22 1.29 -6.16
CA SER A 468 26.39 0.86 -7.30
C SER A 468 25.05 1.58 -7.43
N VAL A 469 24.74 2.49 -6.49
CA VAL A 469 23.54 3.34 -6.49
C VAL A 469 23.93 4.81 -6.41
N ASP A 470 23.27 5.65 -7.20
CA ASP A 470 23.43 7.11 -7.18
C ASP A 470 22.26 7.79 -6.44
N ILE A 471 21.06 7.19 -6.53
CA ILE A 471 19.82 7.69 -5.90
C ILE A 471 19.10 6.53 -5.20
N LEU A 472 19.04 6.59 -3.87
CA LEU A 472 18.23 5.63 -3.09
C LEU A 472 16.77 6.05 -3.04
N GLN A 473 15.88 5.09 -3.27
CA GLN A 473 14.43 5.30 -3.32
C GLN A 473 13.70 4.49 -2.24
N PRO A 474 13.99 4.68 -0.94
CA PRO A 474 13.26 3.97 0.10
C PRO A 474 11.79 4.38 0.06
N ASP A 475 10.88 3.40 0.04
CA ASP A 475 9.46 3.67 0.24
C ASP A 475 9.19 3.89 1.72
N ILE A 476 8.61 5.03 2.11
CA ILE A 476 8.40 5.36 3.52
C ILE A 476 7.36 4.46 4.22
N ALA A 477 6.42 3.91 3.47
CA ALA A 477 5.42 2.97 3.95
C ALA A 477 5.92 1.53 3.96
N HIS A 478 7.10 1.23 3.40
CA HIS A 478 7.73 -0.11 3.50
C HIS A 478 9.06 -0.12 4.24
N ALA A 479 9.74 1.02 4.37
CA ALA A 479 11.08 1.12 4.94
C ALA A 479 11.08 1.51 6.42
N GLY A 480 10.07 1.08 7.17
CA GLY A 480 9.96 1.27 8.63
C GLY A 480 9.60 2.69 9.07
N GLY A 481 8.86 3.43 8.23
CA GLY A 481 8.31 4.75 8.54
C GLY A 481 9.32 5.89 8.49
N ILE A 482 8.96 7.01 9.11
CA ILE A 482 9.77 8.22 9.21
C ILE A 482 11.08 7.93 9.94
N SER A 483 11.02 7.17 11.04
CA SER A 483 12.18 6.86 11.88
C SER A 483 13.30 6.20 11.10
N GLU A 484 12.98 5.16 10.33
CA GLU A 484 13.99 4.37 9.62
C GLU A 484 14.38 5.02 8.29
N THR A 485 13.43 5.60 7.55
CA THR A 485 13.71 6.35 6.32
C THR A 485 14.65 7.52 6.58
N LYS A 486 14.52 8.24 7.71
CA LYS A 486 15.45 9.30 8.09
C LYS A 486 16.86 8.78 8.41
N ARG A 487 16.99 7.58 9.01
CA ARG A 487 18.29 6.95 9.25
C ARG A 487 18.93 6.49 7.94
N ILE A 488 18.14 5.96 7.01
CA ILE A 488 18.57 5.60 5.65
C ILE A 488 19.11 6.83 4.92
N ALA A 489 18.36 7.94 4.92
CA ALA A 489 18.77 9.22 4.35
C ALA A 489 20.11 9.71 4.90
N THR A 490 20.26 9.67 6.23
CA THR A 490 21.49 10.10 6.91
C THR A 490 22.67 9.18 6.61
N MET A 491 22.43 7.87 6.46
CA MET A 491 23.46 6.92 6.05
C MET A 491 23.91 7.18 4.62
N ALA A 492 22.97 7.37 3.68
CA ALA A 492 23.25 7.64 2.28
C ALA A 492 24.05 8.94 2.06
N GLU A 493 23.78 9.98 2.86
CA GLU A 493 24.49 11.26 2.80
C GLU A 493 26.01 11.10 2.95
N ALA A 494 26.47 10.18 3.80
CA ALA A 494 27.90 9.92 4.00
C ALA A 494 28.59 9.24 2.81
N TYR A 495 27.83 8.70 1.86
CA TYR A 495 28.31 8.03 0.65
C TYR A 495 28.15 8.87 -0.62
N ASP A 496 27.75 10.14 -0.50
CA ASP A 496 27.42 11.01 -1.63
C ASP A 496 26.26 10.48 -2.49
N VAL A 497 25.31 9.79 -1.85
CA VAL A 497 24.13 9.22 -2.49
C VAL A 497 22.90 10.06 -2.16
N ALA A 498 22.16 10.44 -3.20
CA ALA A 498 20.92 11.19 -3.05
C ALA A 498 19.77 10.31 -2.58
N ILE A 499 18.74 10.91 -1.99
CA ILE A 499 17.46 10.24 -1.73
C ILE A 499 16.35 10.80 -2.60
N ALA A 500 15.54 9.91 -3.14
CA ALA A 500 14.28 10.23 -3.81
C ALA A 500 13.22 9.23 -3.36
N PRO A 501 12.58 9.43 -2.19
CA PRO A 501 11.66 8.46 -1.62
C PRO A 501 10.62 7.99 -2.65
N HIS A 502 10.47 6.66 -2.76
CA HIS A 502 9.43 6.05 -3.57
C HIS A 502 8.09 6.35 -2.89
N CYS A 503 7.13 6.88 -3.65
CA CYS A 503 5.84 7.28 -3.07
C CYS A 503 4.69 7.25 -4.10
N PRO A 504 4.42 6.11 -4.73
CA PRO A 504 3.23 5.87 -5.57
C PRO A 504 1.91 5.78 -4.77
N LEU A 505 1.95 6.21 -3.51
CA LEU A 505 1.01 5.87 -2.43
C LEU A 505 0.02 7.01 -2.13
N GLY A 506 -0.65 6.91 -0.98
CA GLY A 506 -1.64 7.84 -0.49
C GLY A 506 -1.08 9.13 0.13
N PRO A 507 -1.98 10.01 0.58
CA PRO A 507 -1.61 11.34 1.07
C PRO A 507 -0.80 11.32 2.37
N VAL A 508 -0.96 10.27 3.18
CA VAL A 508 -0.28 10.16 4.47
C VAL A 508 1.18 9.77 4.26
N ALA A 509 1.44 8.76 3.42
CA ALA A 509 2.79 8.41 2.98
C ALA A 509 3.48 9.60 2.27
N PHE A 510 2.78 10.29 1.36
CA PHE A 510 3.33 11.46 0.68
C PHE A 510 3.69 12.59 1.65
N ALA A 511 2.82 12.91 2.60
CA ALA A 511 3.13 13.90 3.63
C ALA A 511 4.34 13.50 4.48
N ALA A 512 4.43 12.22 4.89
CA ALA A 512 5.55 11.70 5.65
C ALA A 512 6.87 11.84 4.87
N SER A 513 6.86 11.50 3.58
CA SER A 513 8.01 11.66 2.67
C SER A 513 8.43 13.12 2.53
N VAL A 514 7.48 14.06 2.46
CA VAL A 514 7.76 15.50 2.47
C VAL A 514 8.47 15.93 3.76
N GLN A 515 8.05 15.43 4.93
CA GLN A 515 8.69 15.76 6.22
C GLN A 515 10.16 15.29 6.26
N VAL A 516 10.44 14.09 5.76
CA VAL A 516 11.82 13.57 5.65
C VAL A 516 12.62 14.35 4.60
N ALA A 517 12.03 14.65 3.45
CA ALA A 517 12.65 15.42 2.38
C ALA A 517 13.04 16.84 2.84
N LEU A 518 12.23 17.51 3.65
CA LEU A 518 12.52 18.85 4.16
C LEU A 518 13.71 18.89 5.13
N SER A 519 13.98 17.79 5.84
CA SER A 519 15.01 17.69 6.89
C SER A 519 16.29 16.97 6.44
N SER A 520 16.38 16.49 5.19
CA SER A 520 17.50 15.65 4.71
C SER A 520 18.34 16.35 3.64
N PRO A 521 19.60 16.71 3.89
CA PRO A 521 20.42 17.49 2.95
C PRO A 521 20.56 16.87 1.56
N ASN A 522 20.68 15.55 1.46
CA ASN A 522 20.84 14.78 0.23
C ASN A 522 19.52 14.47 -0.52
N PHE A 523 18.40 15.11 -0.17
CA PHE A 523 17.15 14.97 -0.94
C PHE A 523 17.27 15.55 -2.36
N ALA A 524 16.87 14.76 -3.35
CA ALA A 524 16.86 15.13 -4.77
C ALA A 524 15.45 15.50 -5.28
N ILE A 525 14.51 14.55 -5.29
CA ILE A 525 13.17 14.72 -5.85
C ILE A 525 12.19 13.73 -5.21
N LEU A 526 10.89 14.04 -5.17
CA LEU A 526 9.88 13.18 -4.57
C LEU A 526 8.81 12.77 -5.58
N GLU A 527 8.48 11.49 -5.62
CA GLU A 527 7.36 10.98 -6.40
C GLU A 527 6.02 11.45 -5.84
N MET A 528 5.10 11.87 -6.70
CA MET A 528 3.75 12.27 -6.34
C MET A 528 2.73 11.52 -7.19
N SER A 529 1.81 10.81 -6.54
CA SER A 529 0.82 9.94 -7.20
C SER A 529 -0.39 10.67 -7.81
N LEU A 530 -0.34 12.01 -7.91
CA LEU A 530 -1.44 12.83 -8.40
C LEU A 530 -1.82 12.48 -9.84
N GLY A 531 -3.05 11.99 -10.02
CA GLY A 531 -3.61 11.60 -11.32
C GLY A 531 -2.84 10.44 -11.95
N MET A 532 -2.36 9.49 -11.15
CA MET A 532 -1.79 8.24 -11.65
C MET A 532 -2.86 7.31 -12.24
N HIS A 533 -2.48 6.48 -13.21
CA HIS A 533 -3.41 5.67 -14.02
C HIS A 533 -4.25 4.70 -13.18
N TYR A 534 -3.64 3.96 -12.25
CA TYR A 534 -4.38 3.07 -11.36
C TYR A 534 -5.24 3.81 -10.30
N ASN A 535 -4.99 5.09 -10.00
CA ASN A 535 -5.91 5.89 -9.18
C ASN A 535 -7.21 6.15 -9.95
N THR A 536 -7.09 6.49 -11.24
CA THR A 536 -8.24 6.79 -12.10
C THR A 536 -9.09 5.56 -12.45
N GLU A 537 -8.50 4.36 -12.43
CA GLU A 537 -9.24 3.10 -12.60
C GLU A 537 -10.17 2.81 -11.40
N ALA A 538 -9.84 3.31 -10.20
CA ALA A 538 -10.65 3.16 -9.00
C ALA A 538 -11.79 4.21 -8.88
N GLY A 539 -12.03 5.03 -9.91
CA GLY A 539 -13.04 6.08 -9.95
C GLY A 539 -12.48 7.49 -9.69
N ASP A 540 -13.30 8.37 -9.10
CA ASP A 540 -12.92 9.77 -8.80
C ASP A 540 -12.07 9.91 -7.51
N ILE A 541 -11.31 8.88 -7.14
CA ILE A 541 -10.44 8.86 -5.96
C ILE A 541 -8.98 9.08 -6.39
N ASP A 542 -8.30 10.03 -5.76
CA ASP A 542 -6.92 10.38 -6.06
C ASP A 542 -6.19 10.86 -4.78
N LEU A 543 -4.91 11.22 -4.90
CA LEU A 543 -4.04 11.64 -3.79
C LEU A 543 -4.68 12.70 -2.87
N LEU A 544 -5.42 13.66 -3.43
CA LEU A 544 -5.98 14.79 -2.69
C LEU A 544 -7.33 14.48 -2.03
N THR A 545 -7.93 13.33 -2.33
CA THR A 545 -9.32 13.02 -1.98
C THR A 545 -9.54 12.91 -0.47
N TYR A 546 -8.58 12.33 0.27
CA TYR A 546 -8.73 12.10 1.72
C TYR A 546 -8.24 13.27 2.59
N ILE A 547 -7.91 14.41 1.99
CA ILE A 547 -7.34 15.57 2.70
C ILE A 547 -8.37 16.69 2.74
N LYS A 548 -8.64 17.27 3.91
CA LYS A 548 -9.62 18.38 4.05
C LYS A 548 -9.20 19.64 3.29
N ASP A 549 -7.89 19.91 3.20
CA ASP A 549 -7.34 21.04 2.44
C ASP A 549 -6.37 20.56 1.35
N PRO A 550 -6.82 20.40 0.09
CA PRO A 550 -5.97 19.94 -0.99
C PRO A 550 -4.87 20.94 -1.38
N ARG A 551 -4.98 22.21 -0.96
CA ARG A 551 -4.01 23.26 -1.31
C ARG A 551 -2.64 23.06 -0.65
N VAL A 552 -2.56 22.23 0.40
CA VAL A 552 -1.29 21.90 1.07
C VAL A 552 -0.31 21.24 0.10
N PHE A 553 -0.80 20.51 -0.91
CA PHE A 553 0.00 19.91 -1.98
C PHE A 553 -0.08 20.69 -3.30
N GLY A 554 -0.38 21.99 -3.23
CA GLY A 554 -0.40 22.86 -4.40
C GLY A 554 0.97 22.89 -5.09
N LEU A 555 0.96 22.68 -6.42
CA LEU A 555 2.16 22.70 -7.25
C LEU A 555 2.50 24.14 -7.67
N GLU A 556 3.77 24.53 -7.46
CA GLU A 556 4.33 25.78 -7.97
C GLU A 556 5.69 25.50 -8.60
N ALA A 557 5.77 25.60 -9.94
CA ALA A 557 6.98 25.35 -10.73
C ALA A 557 7.68 24.02 -10.36
N GLY A 558 6.91 22.93 -10.29
CA GLY A 558 7.39 21.57 -10.02
C GLY A 558 7.71 21.30 -8.55
N HIS A 559 7.25 22.17 -7.64
CA HIS A 559 7.52 22.01 -6.21
C HIS A 559 6.25 22.07 -5.37
N VAL A 560 6.27 21.34 -4.26
CA VAL A 560 5.35 21.49 -3.13
C VAL A 560 6.04 22.30 -2.04
N LYS A 561 5.34 23.29 -1.47
CA LYS A 561 5.87 24.11 -0.36
C LYS A 561 5.94 23.28 0.93
N ALA A 562 6.86 23.63 1.82
CA ALA A 562 6.93 23.01 3.14
C ALA A 562 5.57 23.15 3.89
N PRO A 563 4.89 22.04 4.25
CA PRO A 563 3.64 22.10 5.00
C PRO A 563 3.88 22.67 6.40
N THR A 564 3.11 23.70 6.79
CA THR A 564 3.29 24.36 8.10
C THR A 564 2.30 23.89 9.18
N GLY A 565 1.38 22.98 8.84
CA GLY A 565 0.47 22.38 9.81
C GLY A 565 1.20 21.50 10.83
N TYR A 566 0.52 21.11 11.90
CA TYR A 566 1.09 20.23 12.93
C TYR A 566 1.23 18.80 12.43
N GLY A 567 2.16 18.04 13.02
CA GLY A 567 2.39 16.64 12.64
C GLY A 567 2.87 16.52 11.19
N LEU A 568 2.17 15.72 10.40
CA LEU A 568 2.42 15.56 8.96
C LEU A 568 2.18 16.84 8.16
N GLY A 569 1.50 17.83 8.73
CA GLY A 569 1.16 19.08 8.05
C GLY A 569 -0.10 19.00 7.19
N ILE A 570 -0.85 17.90 7.28
CA ILE A 570 -2.13 17.67 6.61
C ILE A 570 -3.22 17.30 7.64
N GLU A 571 -4.47 17.43 7.22
CA GLU A 571 -5.64 17.03 8.00
C GLU A 571 -6.49 16.05 7.18
N ILE A 572 -6.69 14.85 7.71
CA ILE A 572 -7.43 13.77 7.02
C ILE A 572 -8.94 13.94 7.22
N ASP A 573 -9.70 13.72 6.14
CA ASP A 573 -11.16 13.59 6.18
C ASP A 573 -11.55 12.18 6.67
N GLU A 574 -11.67 12.04 7.98
CA GLU A 574 -12.01 10.77 8.62
C GLU A 574 -13.39 10.24 8.23
N GLU A 575 -14.36 11.12 7.96
CA GLU A 575 -15.69 10.70 7.52
C GLU A 575 -15.61 10.08 6.12
N MET A 576 -14.82 10.67 5.23
CA MET A 576 -14.57 10.14 3.90
C MET A 576 -13.82 8.80 3.95
N VAL A 577 -12.78 8.70 4.78
CA VAL A 577 -12.05 7.44 5.02
C VAL A 577 -13.02 6.35 5.51
N ALA A 578 -13.80 6.65 6.56
CA ALA A 578 -14.74 5.68 7.14
C ALA A 578 -15.86 5.26 6.17
N ARG A 579 -16.32 6.17 5.30
CA ARG A 579 -17.32 5.86 4.28
C ARG A 579 -16.75 4.91 3.22
N ILE A 580 -15.59 5.24 2.65
CA ILE A 580 -15.00 4.44 1.59
C ILE A 580 -14.52 3.08 2.11
N ALA A 581 -14.00 3.03 3.34
CA ALA A 581 -13.53 1.78 3.93
C ALA A 581 -14.60 0.71 4.09
N LYS A 582 -15.88 1.10 4.26
CA LYS A 582 -17.00 0.15 4.33
C LYS A 582 -17.26 -0.60 3.03
N GLU A 583 -16.83 -0.04 1.90
CA GLU A 583 -17.10 -0.53 0.55
C GLU A 583 -15.81 -0.97 -0.17
N THR A 584 -14.70 -1.08 0.55
CA THR A 584 -13.38 -1.40 -0.04
C THR A 584 -12.95 -2.80 0.38
N ASP A 585 -12.97 -3.71 -0.59
CA ASP A 585 -12.41 -5.05 -0.44
C ASP A 585 -10.87 -5.04 -0.42
N PRO A 586 -10.20 -6.07 0.13
CA PRO A 586 -8.74 -6.13 0.12
C PRO A 586 -8.23 -6.22 -1.31
N TRP A 587 -7.20 -5.44 -1.64
CA TRP A 587 -6.56 -5.56 -2.94
C TRP A 587 -5.64 -6.78 -2.95
N GLN A 588 -5.99 -7.77 -3.78
CA GLN A 588 -5.20 -8.97 -4.01
C GLN A 588 -4.75 -8.99 -5.47
N TYR A 589 -3.46 -9.23 -5.70
CA TYR A 589 -2.98 -9.53 -7.03
C TYR A 589 -3.46 -10.93 -7.43
N MET A 590 -4.57 -10.98 -8.17
CA MET A 590 -4.99 -12.17 -8.89
C MET A 590 -4.15 -12.23 -10.18
N SER A 591 -3.52 -13.36 -10.47
CA SER A 591 -2.60 -13.52 -11.60
C SER A 591 -3.16 -12.95 -12.91
N ASN A 592 -2.36 -12.18 -13.62
CA ASN A 592 -2.61 -11.64 -14.98
C ASN A 592 -2.81 -12.71 -16.08
N GLU A 593 -3.08 -13.97 -15.72
CA GLU A 593 -3.51 -14.96 -16.71
C GLU A 593 -4.89 -14.53 -17.21
N LYS A 594 -4.93 -14.12 -18.48
CA LYS A 594 -6.19 -13.83 -19.15
C LYS A 594 -6.94 -15.15 -19.31
N LEU A 595 -8.21 -15.13 -18.93
CA LEU A 595 -9.14 -16.20 -19.19
C LEU A 595 -9.37 -16.32 -20.70
N GLU A 596 -9.11 -17.50 -21.24
CA GLU A 596 -9.46 -17.88 -22.60
C GLU A 596 -10.95 -18.17 -22.66
N VAL A 597 -11.72 -17.24 -23.23
CA VAL A 597 -13.19 -17.33 -23.30
C VAL A 597 -13.65 -17.56 -24.73
N LEU A 598 -14.43 -18.61 -24.94
CA LEU A 598 -15.04 -18.95 -26.23
C LEU A 598 -16.52 -18.62 -26.24
N ILE A 599 -16.99 -17.90 -27.26
CA ILE A 599 -18.43 -17.80 -27.55
C ILE A 599 -18.81 -18.69 -28.72
N TYR A 600 -19.63 -19.70 -28.44
CA TYR A 600 -20.21 -20.59 -29.43
C TYR A 600 -21.63 -20.15 -29.77
N GLY A 601 -21.80 -19.53 -30.95
CA GLY A 601 -23.09 -19.04 -31.44
C GLY A 601 -23.24 -17.53 -31.43
N LEU A 602 -22.60 -16.84 -32.38
CA LEU A 602 -22.59 -15.38 -32.47
C LEU A 602 -23.85 -14.76 -33.12
N GLY A 603 -25.03 -15.10 -32.59
CA GLY A 603 -26.29 -14.42 -32.91
C GLY A 603 -26.45 -13.10 -32.14
N ALA A 604 -27.68 -12.58 -32.01
CA ALA A 604 -27.93 -11.34 -31.27
C ALA A 604 -27.47 -11.43 -29.79
N ILE A 605 -27.84 -12.51 -29.09
CA ILE A 605 -27.45 -12.73 -27.69
C ILE A 605 -25.96 -13.03 -27.55
N GLY A 606 -25.40 -13.91 -28.38
CA GLY A 606 -23.97 -14.20 -28.37
C GLY A 606 -23.12 -12.96 -28.66
N SER A 607 -23.56 -12.09 -29.58
CA SER A 607 -22.88 -10.82 -29.87
C SER A 607 -22.98 -9.82 -28.71
N PHE A 608 -24.11 -9.81 -28.00
CA PHE A 608 -24.26 -8.99 -26.80
C PHE A 608 -23.31 -9.44 -25.69
N TYR A 609 -23.24 -10.73 -25.39
CA TYR A 609 -22.32 -11.25 -24.37
C TYR A 609 -20.85 -11.25 -24.83
N ALA A 610 -20.57 -11.26 -26.14
CA ALA A 610 -19.24 -10.97 -26.67
C ALA A 610 -18.77 -9.58 -26.24
N PHE A 611 -19.66 -8.59 -26.35
CA PHE A 611 -19.40 -7.26 -25.85
C PHE A 611 -19.22 -7.20 -24.34
N ILE A 612 -20.18 -7.71 -23.57
CA ILE A 612 -20.11 -7.70 -22.11
C ILE A 612 -18.78 -8.29 -21.62
N LEU A 613 -18.40 -9.47 -22.12
CA LEU A 613 -17.19 -10.16 -21.67
C LEU A 613 -15.90 -9.50 -22.19
N SER A 614 -15.91 -8.89 -23.38
CA SER A 614 -14.74 -8.17 -23.93
C SER A 614 -14.35 -6.92 -23.15
N ARG A 615 -15.21 -6.43 -22.24
CA ARG A 615 -14.92 -5.28 -21.39
C ARG A 615 -13.97 -5.61 -20.24
N SER A 616 -13.74 -6.89 -19.95
CA SER A 616 -12.75 -7.32 -18.99
C SER A 616 -11.38 -7.43 -19.66
N GLU A 617 -10.39 -6.73 -19.12
CA GLU A 617 -9.00 -6.82 -19.62
C GLU A 617 -8.39 -8.20 -19.39
N HIS A 618 -8.97 -8.97 -18.45
CA HIS A 618 -8.63 -10.35 -18.11
C HIS A 618 -9.25 -11.38 -19.06
N VAL A 619 -9.91 -10.98 -20.15
CA VAL A 619 -10.52 -11.92 -21.11
C VAL A 619 -9.80 -11.87 -22.46
N THR A 620 -9.34 -13.03 -22.93
CA THR A 620 -9.00 -13.26 -24.34
C THR A 620 -10.21 -13.87 -25.03
N LEU A 621 -10.94 -13.05 -25.78
CA LEU A 621 -12.20 -13.46 -26.41
C LEU A 621 -11.98 -14.14 -27.77
N THR A 622 -12.33 -15.42 -27.87
CA THR A 622 -12.47 -16.14 -29.14
C THR A 622 -13.95 -16.35 -29.46
N VAL A 623 -14.34 -16.23 -30.73
CA VAL A 623 -15.73 -16.49 -31.15
C VAL A 623 -15.80 -17.52 -32.26
N VAL A 624 -16.83 -18.37 -32.20
CA VAL A 624 -17.20 -19.29 -33.27
C VAL A 624 -18.50 -18.80 -33.93
N ALA A 625 -18.38 -18.44 -35.20
CA ALA A 625 -19.48 -17.92 -35.99
C ALA A 625 -19.64 -18.75 -37.27
N ARG A 626 -20.90 -19.03 -37.64
CA ARG A 626 -21.23 -19.66 -38.93
C ARG A 626 -21.70 -18.61 -39.93
N SER A 627 -22.92 -18.11 -39.76
CA SER A 627 -23.53 -17.09 -40.62
C SER A 627 -22.93 -15.69 -40.45
N ASN A 628 -22.28 -15.42 -39.32
CA ASN A 628 -21.63 -14.14 -39.02
C ASN A 628 -20.12 -14.15 -39.28
N PHE A 629 -19.55 -15.25 -39.75
CA PHE A 629 -18.09 -15.44 -39.83
C PHE A 629 -17.40 -14.34 -40.63
N ASP A 630 -17.81 -14.14 -41.89
CA ASP A 630 -17.10 -13.24 -42.79
C ASP A 630 -17.20 -11.77 -42.32
N ALA A 631 -18.37 -11.36 -41.83
CA ALA A 631 -18.58 -10.00 -41.31
C ALA A 631 -17.76 -9.72 -40.05
N VAL A 632 -17.76 -10.65 -39.08
CA VAL A 632 -17.09 -10.45 -37.79
C VAL A 632 -15.58 -10.67 -37.89
N SER A 633 -15.12 -11.58 -38.74
CA SER A 633 -13.69 -11.76 -39.01
C SER A 633 -13.06 -10.51 -39.62
N ALA A 634 -13.76 -9.85 -40.56
CA ALA A 634 -13.28 -8.64 -41.20
C ALA A 634 -13.41 -7.40 -40.28
N ASN A 635 -14.58 -7.23 -39.67
CA ASN A 635 -14.97 -5.95 -39.08
C ASN A 635 -15.36 -6.04 -37.60
N GLY A 636 -15.23 -7.18 -36.92
CA GLY A 636 -15.72 -7.31 -35.54
C GLY A 636 -17.25 -7.20 -35.40
N VAL A 637 -17.71 -6.91 -34.19
CA VAL A 637 -19.13 -6.78 -33.82
C VAL A 637 -19.40 -5.34 -33.41
N THR A 638 -20.43 -4.72 -34.00
CA THR A 638 -20.92 -3.41 -33.58
C THR A 638 -22.23 -3.55 -32.81
N ILE A 639 -22.31 -2.83 -31.69
CA ILE A 639 -23.48 -2.75 -30.82
C ILE A 639 -24.02 -1.34 -30.80
N ASP A 640 -25.33 -1.21 -30.98
CA ASP A 640 -26.09 0.00 -30.67
C ASP A 640 -27.05 -0.30 -29.53
N SER A 641 -26.69 0.12 -28.31
CA SER A 641 -27.41 -0.22 -27.08
C SER A 641 -28.05 1.00 -26.44
N GLN A 642 -29.33 0.88 -26.08
CA GLN A 642 -30.03 1.93 -25.32
C GLN A 642 -29.51 2.05 -23.88
N ASN A 643 -28.97 0.98 -23.30
CA ASN A 643 -28.38 0.99 -21.96
C ASN A 643 -26.90 1.40 -21.97
N HIS A 644 -26.16 0.98 -22.99
CA HIS A 644 -24.69 1.06 -22.99
C HIS A 644 -24.14 2.10 -23.96
N GLY A 645 -24.93 2.61 -24.90
CA GLY A 645 -24.46 3.42 -26.02
C GLY A 645 -23.93 2.58 -27.18
N LYS A 646 -23.22 3.23 -28.11
CA LYS A 646 -22.68 2.58 -29.32
C LYS A 646 -21.25 2.08 -29.07
N HIS A 647 -21.01 0.80 -29.36
CA HIS A 647 -19.75 0.11 -29.08
C HIS A 647 -19.28 -0.73 -30.26
N HIS A 648 -17.98 -1.01 -30.27
CA HIS A 648 -17.35 -1.87 -31.25
C HIS A 648 -16.42 -2.86 -30.57
N VAL A 649 -16.52 -4.13 -30.93
CA VAL A 649 -15.81 -5.24 -30.30
C VAL A 649 -15.12 -6.05 -31.36
N LYS A 650 -13.80 -6.21 -31.25
CA LYS A 650 -13.04 -7.07 -32.13
C LYS A 650 -12.56 -8.29 -31.34
N PRO A 651 -13.14 -9.49 -31.57
CA PRO A 651 -12.63 -10.72 -30.97
C PRO A 651 -11.16 -10.94 -31.29
N HIS A 652 -10.42 -11.57 -30.37
CA HIS A 652 -9.03 -11.94 -30.58
C HIS A 652 -8.88 -12.91 -31.77
N LYS A 653 -9.76 -13.91 -31.83
CA LYS A 653 -9.85 -14.89 -32.94
C LYS A 653 -11.30 -15.17 -33.30
N VAL A 654 -11.53 -15.46 -34.58
CA VAL A 654 -12.85 -15.83 -35.14
C VAL A 654 -12.68 -17.12 -35.94
N PHE A 655 -13.42 -18.16 -35.57
CA PHE A 655 -13.36 -19.48 -36.22
C PHE A 655 -14.73 -19.93 -36.73
N ARG A 656 -14.75 -20.88 -37.67
CA ARG A 656 -15.99 -21.52 -38.14
C ARG A 656 -16.38 -22.71 -37.26
N THR A 657 -15.40 -23.36 -36.63
CA THR A 657 -15.59 -24.49 -35.72
C THR A 657 -14.69 -24.36 -34.49
N VAL A 658 -15.05 -25.02 -33.38
CA VAL A 658 -14.20 -25.04 -32.17
C VAL A 658 -12.89 -25.81 -32.41
N ALA A 659 -12.93 -26.85 -33.27
CA ALA A 659 -11.75 -27.65 -33.61
C ALA A 659 -10.63 -26.82 -34.28
N GLU A 660 -10.99 -25.81 -35.08
CA GLU A 660 -10.03 -24.89 -35.70
C GLU A 660 -9.24 -24.06 -34.68
N ALA A 661 -9.78 -23.85 -33.48
CA ALA A 661 -9.11 -23.03 -32.47
C ALA A 661 -7.85 -23.69 -31.92
N GLY A 662 -7.77 -25.04 -31.94
CA GLY A 662 -6.58 -25.79 -31.52
C GLY A 662 -6.17 -25.62 -30.05
N GLN A 663 -7.04 -25.06 -29.21
CA GLN A 663 -6.77 -24.75 -27.80
C GLN A 663 -7.97 -25.09 -26.90
N LYS A 664 -7.72 -25.17 -25.59
CA LYS A 664 -8.74 -25.29 -24.55
C LYS A 664 -9.13 -23.91 -24.02
N PHE A 665 -10.29 -23.82 -23.39
CA PHE A 665 -10.84 -22.56 -22.90
C PHE A 665 -11.25 -22.68 -21.44
N ASP A 666 -11.11 -21.60 -20.67
CA ASP A 666 -11.57 -21.54 -19.29
C ASP A 666 -13.10 -21.45 -19.25
N PHE A 667 -13.69 -20.69 -20.16
CA PHE A 667 -15.15 -20.59 -20.32
C PHE A 667 -15.58 -20.82 -21.76
N ILE A 668 -16.57 -21.68 -21.97
CA ILE A 668 -17.27 -21.84 -23.24
C ILE A 668 -18.73 -21.42 -23.09
N ILE A 669 -19.07 -20.28 -23.68
CA ILE A 669 -20.41 -19.69 -23.66
C ILE A 669 -21.23 -20.19 -24.85
N CYS A 670 -22.21 -21.04 -24.59
CA CYS A 670 -23.15 -21.54 -25.58
C CYS A 670 -24.37 -20.62 -25.66
N SER A 671 -24.52 -19.94 -26.80
CA SER A 671 -25.63 -19.01 -27.09
C SER A 671 -26.24 -19.24 -28.48
N ASN A 672 -25.94 -20.39 -29.09
CA ASN A 672 -26.54 -20.82 -30.35
C ASN A 672 -28.04 -21.10 -30.21
N LYS A 673 -28.79 -20.77 -31.26
CA LYS A 673 -30.25 -20.88 -31.32
C LYS A 673 -30.68 -21.99 -32.30
N ALA A 674 -31.73 -22.73 -31.95
CA ALA A 674 -32.38 -23.74 -32.81
C ALA A 674 -31.42 -24.81 -33.37
N VAL A 675 -30.55 -25.36 -32.51
CA VAL A 675 -29.64 -26.46 -32.85
C VAL A 675 -29.91 -27.63 -31.92
N ASP A 676 -29.70 -28.84 -32.43
CA ASP A 676 -29.64 -30.06 -31.62
C ASP A 676 -28.54 -29.93 -30.54
N GLN A 677 -28.91 -30.23 -29.29
CA GLN A 677 -28.03 -30.01 -28.13
C GLN A 677 -26.92 -31.05 -28.04
N ALA A 678 -27.21 -32.33 -28.30
CA ALA A 678 -26.21 -33.38 -28.46
C ALA A 678 -25.14 -33.01 -29.51
N SER A 679 -25.54 -32.49 -30.66
CA SER A 679 -24.62 -31.97 -31.68
C SER A 679 -23.81 -30.77 -31.18
N THR A 680 -24.41 -29.88 -30.39
CA THR A 680 -23.70 -28.73 -29.80
C THR A 680 -22.62 -29.19 -28.83
N ALA A 681 -22.95 -30.08 -27.89
CA ALA A 681 -22.00 -30.67 -26.95
C ALA A 681 -20.84 -31.37 -27.67
N ALA A 682 -21.13 -32.12 -28.75
CA ALA A 682 -20.10 -32.76 -29.58
C ALA A 682 -19.19 -31.74 -30.29
N ASN A 683 -19.76 -30.65 -30.81
CA ASN A 683 -19.01 -29.62 -31.55
C ASN A 683 -18.08 -28.79 -30.66
N ILE A 684 -18.42 -28.58 -29.38
CA ILE A 684 -17.57 -27.83 -28.45
C ILE A 684 -16.52 -28.70 -27.75
N ALA A 685 -16.67 -30.03 -27.76
CA ALA A 685 -15.76 -30.96 -27.11
C ALA A 685 -14.26 -30.74 -27.39
N PRO A 686 -13.83 -30.35 -28.62
CA PRO A 686 -12.42 -30.02 -28.87
C PRO A 686 -11.87 -28.90 -27.99
N GLY A 687 -12.70 -27.93 -27.56
CA GLY A 687 -12.31 -26.80 -26.72
C GLY A 687 -12.43 -27.03 -25.21
N VAL A 688 -13.04 -28.15 -24.78
CA VAL A 688 -13.23 -28.48 -23.35
C VAL A 688 -11.99 -29.18 -22.80
N GLY A 689 -11.40 -28.60 -21.76
CA GLY A 689 -10.33 -29.17 -20.93
C GLY A 689 -10.83 -29.55 -19.53
N ASP A 690 -9.90 -29.96 -18.66
CA ASP A 690 -10.24 -30.50 -17.32
C ASP A 690 -10.87 -29.45 -16.39
N ASP A 691 -10.52 -28.18 -16.59
CA ASP A 691 -10.96 -27.04 -15.78
C ASP A 691 -11.93 -26.10 -16.51
N THR A 692 -12.34 -26.45 -17.74
CA THR A 692 -13.29 -25.65 -18.51
C THR A 692 -14.65 -25.59 -17.81
N SER A 693 -15.26 -24.41 -17.79
CA SER A 693 -16.66 -24.18 -17.46
C SER A 693 -17.51 -23.99 -18.71
N ILE A 694 -18.66 -24.65 -18.76
CA ILE A 694 -19.63 -24.49 -19.85
C ILE A 694 -20.76 -23.60 -19.36
N VAL A 695 -21.00 -22.49 -20.06
CA VAL A 695 -22.06 -21.52 -19.73
C VAL A 695 -23.17 -21.61 -20.76
N ILE A 696 -24.40 -21.86 -20.33
CA ILE A 696 -25.55 -22.07 -21.21
C ILE A 696 -26.50 -20.87 -21.15
N ILE A 697 -26.42 -20.03 -22.19
CA ILE A 697 -27.26 -18.83 -22.38
C ILE A 697 -28.27 -19.09 -23.51
N GLN A 698 -29.07 -20.14 -23.36
CA GLN A 698 -30.06 -20.58 -24.34
C GLN A 698 -31.47 -20.57 -23.72
N ASN A 699 -32.49 -20.32 -24.56
CA ASN A 699 -33.87 -20.46 -24.14
C ASN A 699 -34.26 -21.93 -24.00
N GLY A 700 -35.31 -22.20 -23.22
CA GLY A 700 -35.83 -23.55 -23.04
C GLY A 700 -35.30 -24.25 -21.79
N VAL A 701 -35.72 -25.52 -21.66
CA VAL A 701 -35.37 -26.44 -20.58
C VAL A 701 -34.79 -27.73 -21.18
N GLY A 702 -33.97 -28.44 -20.40
CA GLY A 702 -33.27 -29.64 -20.85
C GLY A 702 -32.07 -29.34 -21.75
N ASN A 703 -31.59 -28.10 -21.79
CA ASN A 703 -30.41 -27.73 -22.58
C ASN A 703 -29.15 -28.32 -21.97
N GLU A 704 -29.10 -28.48 -20.65
CA GLU A 704 -27.95 -28.92 -19.87
C GLU A 704 -27.67 -30.43 -19.99
N ASP A 705 -28.71 -31.23 -20.24
CA ASP A 705 -28.67 -32.69 -20.08
C ASP A 705 -27.62 -33.35 -20.99
N ASP A 706 -27.59 -32.99 -22.28
CA ASP A 706 -26.61 -33.52 -23.24
C ASP A 706 -25.17 -33.09 -22.91
N PHE A 707 -24.98 -31.89 -22.33
CA PHE A 707 -23.67 -31.44 -21.87
C PHE A 707 -23.23 -32.20 -20.63
N ARG A 708 -24.14 -32.45 -19.67
CA ARG A 708 -23.83 -33.23 -18.46
C ARG A 708 -23.54 -34.69 -18.79
N GLU A 709 -24.26 -35.30 -19.74
CA GLU A 709 -23.97 -36.66 -20.22
C GLU A 709 -22.58 -36.74 -20.86
N ARG A 710 -22.22 -35.75 -21.68
CA ARG A 710 -20.93 -35.72 -22.39
C ARG A 710 -19.75 -35.32 -21.50
N PHE A 711 -19.98 -34.43 -20.53
CA PHE A 711 -18.97 -33.86 -19.64
C PHE A 711 -19.37 -34.04 -18.17
N PRO A 712 -19.26 -35.26 -17.61
CA PRO A 712 -19.84 -35.59 -16.31
C PRO A 712 -19.30 -34.76 -15.14
N SER A 713 -18.02 -34.40 -15.17
CA SER A 713 -17.33 -33.65 -14.09
C SER A 713 -17.24 -32.15 -14.35
N THR A 714 -17.56 -31.65 -15.55
CA THR A 714 -17.39 -30.23 -15.91
C THR A 714 -18.40 -29.34 -15.18
N THR A 715 -17.95 -28.15 -14.76
CA THR A 715 -18.85 -27.12 -14.23
C THR A 715 -19.78 -26.64 -15.32
N ILE A 716 -21.09 -26.68 -15.07
CA ILE A 716 -22.12 -26.16 -15.98
C ILE A 716 -22.83 -25.02 -15.29
N ILE A 717 -22.63 -23.81 -15.80
CA ILE A 717 -23.32 -22.60 -15.37
C ILE A 717 -24.50 -22.40 -16.32
N SER A 718 -25.70 -22.36 -15.78
CA SER A 718 -26.92 -22.17 -16.54
C SER A 718 -27.42 -20.74 -16.37
N CYS A 719 -27.95 -20.16 -17.44
CA CYS A 719 -28.43 -18.78 -17.45
C CYS A 719 -29.83 -18.66 -18.05
N VAL A 720 -30.60 -17.72 -17.49
CA VAL A 720 -31.92 -17.30 -17.98
C VAL A 720 -31.86 -15.80 -18.29
N THR A 721 -31.94 -15.43 -19.56
CA THR A 721 -31.72 -14.02 -19.97
C THR A 721 -32.96 -13.33 -20.49
N TRP A 722 -33.23 -12.12 -20.03
CA TRP A 722 -34.31 -11.24 -20.49
C TRP A 722 -33.75 -10.05 -21.29
N VAL A 723 -32.90 -10.38 -22.26
CA VAL A 723 -32.19 -9.40 -23.08
C VAL A 723 -32.96 -9.11 -24.38
N GLY A 724 -33.28 -7.84 -24.59
CA GLY A 724 -33.91 -7.35 -25.80
C GLY A 724 -32.90 -7.02 -26.89
N ALA A 725 -32.40 -8.01 -27.63
CA ALA A 725 -31.44 -7.81 -28.71
C ALA A 725 -31.95 -8.31 -30.07
N ARG A 726 -31.60 -7.59 -31.14
CA ARG A 726 -31.86 -7.97 -32.53
C ARG A 726 -30.61 -7.80 -33.38
N GLN A 727 -30.42 -8.68 -34.36
CA GLN A 727 -29.34 -8.60 -35.34
C GLN A 727 -29.97 -8.27 -36.70
N PRO A 728 -30.05 -6.98 -37.09
CA PRO A 728 -30.60 -6.61 -38.38
C PRO A 728 -29.70 -7.02 -39.56
N GLU A 729 -28.38 -7.04 -39.36
CA GLU A 729 -27.40 -7.48 -40.36
C GLU A 729 -26.20 -8.19 -39.70
N PRO A 730 -25.46 -9.05 -40.42
CA PRO A 730 -24.30 -9.74 -39.86
C PRO A 730 -23.25 -8.79 -39.26
N GLY A 731 -22.80 -9.07 -38.05
CA GLY A 731 -21.81 -8.24 -37.33
C GLY A 731 -22.37 -6.95 -36.70
N PHE A 732 -23.68 -6.68 -36.79
CA PHE A 732 -24.31 -5.53 -36.14
C PHE A 732 -25.53 -5.94 -35.33
N ILE A 733 -25.63 -5.49 -34.08
CA ILE A 733 -26.82 -5.73 -33.25
C ILE A 733 -27.34 -4.44 -32.62
N THR A 734 -28.66 -4.39 -32.45
CA THR A 734 -29.36 -3.37 -31.66
C THR A 734 -29.84 -3.98 -30.35
N HIS A 735 -29.64 -3.28 -29.23
CA HIS A 735 -30.05 -3.70 -27.89
C HIS A 735 -30.97 -2.64 -27.25
N THR A 736 -32.12 -3.07 -26.73
CA THR A 736 -33.11 -2.19 -26.08
C THR A 736 -32.79 -1.98 -24.60
N THR A 737 -33.69 -1.35 -23.84
CA THR A 737 -33.51 -1.21 -22.38
C THR A 737 -33.68 -2.49 -21.57
N SER A 738 -34.23 -3.56 -22.17
CA SER A 738 -34.47 -4.84 -21.49
C SER A 738 -33.18 -5.63 -21.34
N GLU A 739 -32.65 -5.68 -20.12
CA GLU A 739 -31.40 -6.36 -19.78
C GLU A 739 -31.47 -6.90 -18.35
N ASP A 740 -31.61 -8.21 -18.23
CA ASP A 740 -31.60 -8.92 -16.95
C ASP A 740 -31.18 -10.37 -17.18
N MET A 741 -30.54 -10.99 -16.19
CA MET A 741 -30.05 -12.37 -16.25
C MET A 741 -30.16 -13.03 -14.88
N GLN A 742 -30.75 -14.22 -14.82
CA GLN A 742 -30.56 -15.13 -13.69
C GLN A 742 -29.44 -16.12 -14.02
N VAL A 743 -28.53 -16.36 -13.09
CA VAL A 743 -27.39 -17.29 -13.24
C VAL A 743 -27.34 -18.26 -12.06
N GLY A 744 -26.96 -19.51 -12.31
CA GLY A 744 -26.75 -20.49 -11.25
C GLY A 744 -26.14 -21.78 -11.77
N LEU A 745 -25.69 -22.64 -10.85
CA LEU A 745 -25.08 -23.92 -11.18
C LEU A 745 -26.13 -24.95 -11.57
N TYR A 746 -25.86 -25.72 -12.63
CA TYR A 746 -26.62 -26.93 -12.92
C TYR A 746 -26.08 -28.10 -12.07
N PRO A 747 -26.94 -28.93 -11.46
CA PRO A 747 -26.51 -29.97 -10.54
C PRO A 747 -25.34 -30.83 -11.06
N ASN A 748 -24.31 -30.96 -10.21
CA ASN A 748 -23.09 -31.69 -10.52
C ASN A 748 -22.82 -32.77 -9.48
N LYS A 749 -23.31 -34.00 -9.72
CA LYS A 749 -23.14 -35.12 -8.78
C LYS A 749 -21.72 -35.70 -8.75
N ALA A 750 -20.89 -35.37 -9.75
CA ALA A 750 -19.57 -35.95 -9.95
C ALA A 750 -18.43 -34.91 -9.87
N GLY A 751 -18.75 -33.66 -9.54
CA GLY A 751 -17.80 -32.56 -9.48
C GLY A 751 -17.43 -32.13 -8.07
N ASP A 752 -16.52 -31.16 -8.01
CA ASP A 752 -16.08 -30.51 -6.78
C ASP A 752 -16.95 -29.26 -6.54
N GLU A 753 -17.72 -29.27 -5.45
CA GLU A 753 -18.60 -28.15 -5.06
C GLU A 753 -17.82 -26.84 -4.85
N SER A 754 -16.60 -26.92 -4.32
CA SER A 754 -15.75 -25.75 -4.10
C SER A 754 -15.30 -25.15 -5.43
N ARG A 755 -14.93 -26.01 -6.39
CA ARG A 755 -14.53 -25.55 -7.73
C ARG A 755 -15.70 -24.96 -8.49
N ASP A 756 -16.86 -25.60 -8.46
CA ASP A 756 -18.06 -25.10 -9.14
C ASP A 756 -18.49 -23.74 -8.59
N ALA A 757 -18.40 -23.53 -7.27
CA ALA A 757 -18.65 -22.24 -6.64
C ALA A 757 -17.62 -21.17 -7.06
N GLN A 758 -16.34 -21.52 -7.13
CA GLN A 758 -15.27 -20.62 -7.59
C GLN A 758 -15.48 -20.21 -9.06
N HIS A 759 -15.84 -21.15 -9.92
CA HIS A 759 -16.07 -20.90 -11.34
C HIS A 759 -17.31 -20.02 -11.58
N LEU A 760 -18.39 -20.25 -10.81
CA LEU A 760 -19.55 -19.37 -10.82
C LEU A 760 -19.16 -17.94 -10.40
N SER A 761 -18.45 -17.79 -9.29
CA SER A 761 -17.99 -16.48 -8.80
C SER A 761 -17.09 -15.75 -9.80
N THR A 762 -16.22 -16.50 -10.49
CA THR A 762 -15.38 -15.96 -11.57
C THR A 762 -16.22 -15.43 -12.72
N PHE A 763 -17.25 -16.18 -13.14
CA PHE A 763 -18.15 -15.73 -14.20
C PHE A 763 -18.99 -14.51 -13.77
N GLU A 764 -19.47 -14.46 -12.53
CA GLU A 764 -20.17 -13.30 -11.96
C GLU A 764 -19.31 -12.03 -11.97
N SER A 765 -18.01 -12.16 -11.70
CA SER A 765 -17.05 -11.06 -11.80
C SER A 765 -16.92 -10.54 -13.23
N LEU A 766 -16.90 -11.43 -14.23
CA LEU A 766 -16.89 -11.03 -15.65
C LEU A 766 -18.18 -10.28 -16.04
N LEU A 767 -19.34 -10.75 -15.57
CA LEU A 767 -20.63 -10.09 -15.79
C LEU A 767 -20.68 -8.70 -15.14
N SER A 768 -20.20 -8.59 -13.89
CA SER A 768 -20.13 -7.33 -13.14
C SER A 768 -19.23 -6.31 -13.83
N THR A 769 -18.05 -6.75 -14.28
CA THR A 769 -17.11 -5.93 -15.05
C THR A 769 -17.72 -5.46 -16.38
N GLY A 770 -18.46 -6.34 -17.04
CA GLY A 770 -19.20 -6.03 -18.26
C GLY A 770 -20.42 -5.12 -18.05
N LYS A 771 -20.79 -4.82 -16.80
CA LYS A 771 -21.94 -4.02 -16.37
C LYS A 771 -23.29 -4.59 -16.79
N THR A 772 -23.41 -5.92 -16.93
CA THR A 772 -24.73 -6.53 -17.11
C THR A 772 -25.45 -6.61 -15.77
N ILE A 773 -26.76 -6.40 -15.78
CA ILE A 773 -27.60 -6.67 -14.60
C ILE A 773 -27.81 -8.18 -14.53
N PHE A 774 -27.52 -8.77 -13.37
CA PHE A 774 -27.77 -10.19 -13.13
C PHE A 774 -28.11 -10.50 -11.66
N GLN A 775 -28.65 -11.69 -11.43
CA GLN A 775 -29.00 -12.24 -10.13
C GLN A 775 -28.54 -13.69 -10.05
N THR A 776 -27.79 -14.03 -9.01
CA THR A 776 -27.42 -15.41 -8.74
C THR A 776 -28.54 -16.10 -7.96
N VAL A 777 -28.97 -17.26 -8.43
CA VAL A 777 -30.05 -18.04 -7.81
C VAL A 777 -29.54 -19.41 -7.35
N PRO A 778 -30.04 -19.92 -6.21
CA PRO A 778 -29.59 -21.21 -5.67
C PRO A 778 -30.04 -22.39 -6.54
N ASP A 779 -31.20 -22.26 -7.20
CA ASP A 779 -31.69 -23.24 -8.16
C ASP A 779 -32.10 -22.56 -9.47
N ILE A 780 -31.24 -22.67 -10.47
CA ILE A 780 -31.46 -22.11 -11.80
C ILE A 780 -32.55 -22.86 -12.58
N GLN A 781 -32.88 -24.11 -12.22
CA GLN A 781 -33.91 -24.87 -12.91
C GLN A 781 -35.29 -24.27 -12.68
N VAL A 782 -35.58 -23.77 -11.48
CA VAL A 782 -36.82 -23.04 -11.19
C VAL A 782 -36.99 -21.88 -12.18
N GLN A 783 -35.96 -21.05 -12.34
CA GLN A 783 -36.01 -19.89 -13.25
C GLN A 783 -36.14 -20.28 -14.72
N ARG A 784 -35.49 -21.38 -15.14
CA ARG A 784 -35.64 -21.90 -16.50
C ARG A 784 -37.07 -22.33 -16.78
N TRP A 785 -37.64 -23.12 -15.87
CA TRP A 785 -38.99 -23.63 -16.03
C TRP A 785 -40.03 -22.51 -15.96
N GLU A 786 -39.90 -21.52 -15.07
CA GLU A 786 -40.76 -20.34 -15.07
C GLU A 786 -40.75 -19.61 -16.43
N LYS A 787 -39.56 -19.40 -17.01
CA LYS A 787 -39.44 -18.79 -18.33
C LYS A 787 -40.00 -19.68 -19.44
N VAL A 788 -39.90 -21.00 -19.33
CA VAL A 788 -40.51 -21.92 -20.30
C VAL A 788 -42.02 -21.93 -20.21
N VAL A 789 -42.64 -21.78 -19.03
CA VAL A 789 -44.09 -21.58 -18.92
C VAL A 789 -44.53 -20.34 -19.71
N TRP A 790 -43.77 -19.23 -19.58
CA TRP A 790 -43.99 -18.02 -20.38
C TRP A 790 -43.81 -18.26 -21.89
N ASN A 791 -42.68 -18.85 -22.29
CA ASN A 791 -42.36 -19.08 -23.70
C ASN A 791 -43.31 -20.09 -24.34
N ALA A 792 -43.65 -21.18 -23.67
CA ALA A 792 -44.57 -22.19 -24.17
C ALA A 792 -45.92 -21.58 -24.50
N ALA A 793 -46.41 -20.63 -23.70
CA ALA A 793 -47.60 -19.86 -24.02
C ALA A 793 -47.37 -18.86 -25.15
N TRP A 794 -46.54 -17.83 -24.92
CA TRP A 794 -46.53 -16.69 -25.83
C TRP A 794 -45.75 -16.95 -27.11
N ASN A 795 -44.69 -17.74 -27.07
CA ASN A 795 -43.93 -18.05 -28.29
C ASN A 795 -44.75 -18.95 -29.23
N SER A 796 -45.45 -19.95 -28.70
CA SER A 796 -46.24 -20.85 -29.52
C SER A 796 -47.46 -20.15 -30.13
N LEU A 797 -48.24 -19.43 -29.32
CA LEU A 797 -49.51 -18.84 -29.72
C LEU A 797 -49.30 -17.69 -30.70
N THR A 798 -48.37 -16.79 -30.42
CA THR A 798 -48.08 -15.66 -31.34
C THR A 798 -47.44 -16.13 -32.65
N ALA A 799 -46.63 -17.19 -32.63
CA ALA A 799 -46.06 -17.75 -33.86
C ALA A 799 -47.14 -18.45 -34.72
N LEU A 800 -48.01 -19.25 -34.11
CA LEU A 800 -49.07 -19.97 -34.85
C LEU A 800 -50.13 -19.05 -35.44
N THR A 801 -50.49 -18.00 -34.70
CA THR A 801 -51.62 -17.12 -35.06
C THR A 801 -51.19 -15.86 -35.80
N LEU A 802 -49.89 -15.51 -35.76
CA LEU A 802 -49.36 -14.22 -36.21
C LEU A 802 -49.98 -13.01 -35.50
N MET A 803 -50.69 -13.24 -34.39
CA MET A 803 -51.22 -12.19 -33.52
C MET A 803 -50.18 -11.80 -32.46
N ASP A 804 -50.29 -10.60 -31.91
CA ASP A 804 -49.61 -10.26 -30.65
C ASP A 804 -50.35 -10.89 -29.45
N THR A 805 -49.74 -10.82 -28.27
CA THR A 805 -50.28 -11.43 -27.06
C THR A 805 -51.68 -10.93 -26.68
N HIS A 806 -51.99 -9.65 -26.87
CA HIS A 806 -53.29 -9.08 -26.50
C HIS A 806 -54.36 -9.41 -27.52
N ALA A 807 -54.02 -9.31 -28.81
CA ALA A 807 -54.89 -9.69 -29.91
C ALA A 807 -55.32 -11.17 -29.77
N TRP A 808 -54.39 -12.08 -29.45
CA TRP A 808 -54.72 -13.47 -29.14
C TRP A 808 -55.70 -13.59 -27.97
N LEU A 809 -55.40 -12.97 -26.83
CA LEU A 809 -56.24 -13.09 -25.63
C LEU A 809 -57.65 -12.55 -25.84
N SER A 810 -57.82 -11.55 -26.71
CA SER A 810 -59.11 -10.96 -27.08
C SER A 810 -59.84 -11.70 -28.22
N SER A 811 -59.21 -12.68 -28.87
CA SER A 811 -59.73 -13.29 -30.10
C SER A 811 -60.95 -14.21 -29.89
N SER A 812 -61.11 -14.75 -28.67
CA SER A 812 -62.21 -15.64 -28.29
C SER A 812 -62.27 -15.77 -26.77
N GLU A 813 -63.48 -16.00 -26.22
CA GLU A 813 -63.69 -16.34 -24.80
C GLU A 813 -62.90 -17.60 -24.36
N LEU A 814 -62.49 -18.45 -25.30
CA LEU A 814 -61.72 -19.66 -25.05
C LEU A 814 -60.19 -19.43 -24.97
N SER A 815 -59.70 -18.28 -25.43
CA SER A 815 -58.25 -18.02 -25.60
C SER A 815 -57.52 -17.97 -24.25
N MET A 816 -58.09 -17.29 -23.26
CA MET A 816 -57.51 -17.20 -21.91
C MET A 816 -57.54 -18.57 -21.18
N PRO A 817 -58.66 -19.32 -21.13
CA PRO A 817 -58.67 -20.68 -20.58
C PRO A 817 -57.65 -21.62 -21.24
N MET A 818 -57.53 -21.60 -22.57
CA MET A 818 -56.55 -22.41 -23.29
C MET A 818 -55.12 -22.03 -22.94
N THR A 819 -54.82 -20.72 -22.87
CA THR A 819 -53.50 -20.21 -22.49
C THR A 819 -53.11 -20.66 -21.09
N ARG A 820 -54.04 -20.58 -20.14
CA ARG A 820 -53.84 -21.03 -18.76
C ARG A 820 -53.64 -22.54 -18.68
N LYS A 821 -54.43 -23.33 -19.44
CA LYS A 821 -54.24 -24.79 -19.51
C LYS A 821 -52.86 -25.15 -20.04
N LEU A 822 -52.41 -24.48 -21.10
CA LEU A 822 -51.07 -24.67 -21.66
C LEU A 822 -49.96 -24.36 -20.66
N MET A 823 -50.05 -23.24 -19.93
CA MET A 823 -49.11 -22.93 -18.85
C MET A 823 -49.12 -24.00 -17.75
N LYS A 824 -50.32 -24.44 -17.34
CA LYS A 824 -50.48 -25.45 -16.29
C LYS A 824 -49.88 -26.80 -16.66
N GLU A 825 -50.06 -27.26 -17.90
CA GLU A 825 -49.47 -28.52 -18.37
C GLU A 825 -47.93 -28.50 -18.25
N VAL A 826 -47.29 -27.37 -18.57
CA VAL A 826 -45.84 -27.21 -18.41
C VAL A 826 -45.43 -27.18 -16.94
N ILE A 827 -46.21 -26.52 -16.08
CA ILE A 827 -46.00 -26.49 -14.62
C ILE A 827 -46.11 -27.90 -14.03
N ASP A 828 -47.09 -28.69 -14.45
CA ASP A 828 -47.29 -30.05 -13.96
C ASP A 828 -46.11 -30.96 -14.31
N VAL A 829 -45.55 -30.82 -15.50
CA VAL A 829 -44.32 -31.53 -15.89
C VAL A 829 -43.12 -31.09 -15.05
N ALA A 830 -42.95 -29.79 -14.81
CA ALA A 830 -41.86 -29.26 -13.98
C ALA A 830 -41.91 -29.81 -12.55
N ASN A 831 -43.09 -29.74 -11.92
CA ASN A 831 -43.34 -30.23 -10.57
C ASN A 831 -43.11 -31.75 -10.48
N ALA A 832 -43.53 -32.52 -11.50
CA ALA A 832 -43.30 -33.96 -11.55
C ALA A 832 -41.81 -34.34 -11.71
N LEU A 833 -40.98 -33.42 -12.25
CA LEU A 833 -39.52 -33.57 -12.32
C LEU A 833 -38.80 -33.10 -11.04
N GLY A 834 -39.54 -32.64 -10.03
CA GLY A 834 -38.98 -32.15 -8.76
C GLY A 834 -38.55 -30.68 -8.78
N VAL A 835 -38.92 -29.92 -9.82
CA VAL A 835 -38.72 -28.46 -9.86
C VAL A 835 -39.97 -27.80 -9.30
N SER A 836 -39.90 -27.28 -8.07
CA SER A 836 -41.06 -26.72 -7.38
C SER A 836 -41.44 -25.35 -7.95
N LEU A 837 -42.48 -25.31 -8.79
CA LEU A 837 -43.09 -24.07 -9.28
C LEU A 837 -44.35 -23.73 -8.47
N GLU A 838 -44.56 -22.44 -8.22
CA GLU A 838 -45.72 -21.94 -7.49
C GLU A 838 -47.03 -22.18 -8.25
N ASP A 839 -48.09 -22.55 -7.52
CA ASP A 839 -49.42 -22.75 -8.10
C ASP A 839 -49.99 -21.47 -8.73
N GLU A 840 -49.66 -20.30 -8.16
CA GLU A 840 -50.11 -18.98 -8.62
C GLU A 840 -49.26 -18.42 -9.78
N LEU A 841 -48.21 -19.13 -10.23
CA LEU A 841 -47.31 -18.68 -11.30
C LEU A 841 -48.08 -18.32 -12.58
N THR A 842 -49.09 -19.10 -12.95
CA THR A 842 -49.92 -18.83 -14.14
C THR A 842 -50.61 -17.47 -14.04
N ASP A 843 -51.19 -17.15 -12.89
CA ASP A 843 -51.85 -15.86 -12.66
C ASP A 843 -50.86 -14.70 -12.70
N ARG A 844 -49.69 -14.87 -12.07
CA ARG A 844 -48.61 -13.88 -12.08
C ARG A 844 -48.11 -13.59 -13.51
N LEU A 845 -47.89 -14.62 -14.32
CA LEU A 845 -47.43 -14.45 -15.71
C LEU A 845 -48.50 -13.85 -16.62
N VAL A 846 -49.78 -14.21 -16.44
CA VAL A 846 -50.90 -13.60 -17.17
C VAL A 846 -51.07 -12.13 -16.79
N ALA A 847 -51.00 -11.80 -15.49
CA ALA A 847 -51.05 -10.41 -15.04
C ALA A 847 -49.87 -9.60 -15.60
N LYS A 848 -48.67 -10.19 -15.62
CA LYS A 848 -47.47 -9.58 -16.21
C LYS A 848 -47.66 -9.25 -17.70
N ILE A 849 -48.20 -10.17 -18.51
CA ILE A 849 -48.38 -9.86 -19.94
C ILE A 849 -49.42 -8.77 -20.19
N LEU A 850 -50.50 -8.73 -19.39
CA LEU A 850 -51.57 -7.73 -19.52
C LEU A 850 -51.12 -6.33 -19.09
N ALA A 851 -50.09 -6.24 -18.24
CA ALA A 851 -49.48 -4.97 -17.83
C ALA A 851 -48.44 -4.46 -18.84
N MET A 852 -48.00 -5.30 -19.78
CA MET A 852 -47.02 -4.95 -20.81
C MET A 852 -47.71 -4.48 -22.10
N PRO A 853 -47.05 -3.68 -22.95
CA PRO A 853 -47.54 -3.41 -24.30
C PRO A 853 -47.73 -4.72 -25.09
N PRO A 854 -48.61 -4.75 -26.11
CA PRO A 854 -48.74 -5.90 -27.00
C PRO A 854 -47.40 -6.28 -27.64
N ILE A 855 -46.98 -7.52 -27.47
CA ILE A 855 -45.70 -8.02 -27.99
C ILE A 855 -45.89 -9.20 -28.94
N GLY A 856 -45.03 -9.25 -29.96
CA GLY A 856 -44.73 -10.47 -30.70
C GLY A 856 -43.57 -11.21 -30.06
N SER A 857 -43.57 -12.54 -30.09
CA SER A 857 -42.51 -13.36 -29.50
C SER A 857 -41.26 -13.47 -30.37
N SER A 858 -40.19 -14.02 -29.78
CA SER A 858 -38.97 -14.37 -30.52
C SER A 858 -39.24 -15.43 -31.60
N MET A 859 -40.06 -16.46 -31.32
CA MET A 859 -40.41 -17.47 -32.33
C MET A 859 -41.26 -16.90 -33.46
N ARG A 860 -42.18 -15.96 -33.18
CA ARG A 860 -42.91 -15.25 -34.24
C ARG A 860 -41.95 -14.46 -35.12
N THR A 861 -41.00 -13.76 -34.52
CA THR A 861 -39.96 -13.02 -35.26
C THR A 861 -39.13 -13.95 -36.14
N ASP A 862 -38.77 -15.15 -35.66
CA ASP A 862 -38.05 -16.13 -36.47
C ASP A 862 -38.93 -16.60 -37.65
N LEU A 863 -40.19 -16.92 -37.40
CA LEU A 863 -41.15 -17.34 -38.42
C LEU A 863 -41.34 -16.29 -39.51
N GLU A 864 -41.54 -15.02 -39.15
CA GLU A 864 -41.68 -13.90 -40.08
C GLU A 864 -40.40 -13.70 -40.93
N ASN A 865 -39.23 -14.01 -40.36
CA ASN A 865 -37.94 -13.95 -41.05
C ASN A 865 -37.55 -15.27 -41.75
N GLY A 866 -38.42 -16.27 -41.79
CA GLY A 866 -38.15 -17.56 -42.41
C GLY A 866 -37.06 -18.39 -41.73
N LYS A 867 -36.80 -18.17 -40.43
CA LYS A 867 -35.75 -18.85 -39.66
C LYS A 867 -36.34 -20.00 -38.83
N PRO A 868 -35.57 -21.09 -38.59
CA PRO A 868 -35.96 -22.13 -37.66
C PRO A 868 -36.23 -21.60 -36.25
N MET A 869 -37.31 -22.07 -35.64
CA MET A 869 -37.76 -21.73 -34.30
C MET A 869 -37.26 -22.74 -33.25
N GLU A 870 -37.19 -22.32 -31.98
CA GLU A 870 -36.75 -23.12 -30.81
C GLU A 870 -37.84 -24.07 -30.27
N VAL A 871 -38.53 -24.80 -31.17
CA VAL A 871 -39.69 -25.63 -30.83
C VAL A 871 -39.34 -26.77 -29.86
N GLU A 872 -38.19 -27.41 -30.06
CA GLU A 872 -37.76 -28.58 -29.27
C GLU A 872 -37.53 -28.25 -27.79
N VAL A 873 -36.79 -27.19 -27.48
CA VAL A 873 -36.40 -26.86 -26.09
C VAL A 873 -37.48 -26.10 -25.32
N ILE A 874 -38.47 -25.53 -26.02
CA ILE A 874 -39.60 -24.82 -25.39
C ILE A 874 -40.83 -25.74 -25.20
N LEU A 875 -41.16 -26.57 -26.19
CA LEU A 875 -42.36 -27.43 -26.16
C LEU A 875 -42.01 -28.91 -26.23
N GLY A 876 -41.01 -29.29 -27.04
CA GLY A 876 -40.64 -30.69 -27.26
C GLY A 876 -40.17 -31.37 -25.97
N TYR A 877 -39.31 -30.71 -25.18
CA TYR A 877 -38.81 -31.24 -23.92
C TYR A 877 -39.94 -31.46 -22.89
N PRO A 878 -40.81 -30.47 -22.59
CA PRO A 878 -42.00 -30.71 -21.75
C PRO A 878 -42.90 -31.85 -22.26
N VAL A 879 -43.12 -31.96 -23.58
CA VAL A 879 -43.94 -33.03 -24.16
C VAL A 879 -43.29 -34.41 -23.97
N ARG A 880 -41.97 -34.52 -24.19
CA ARG A 880 -41.23 -35.78 -23.95
C ARG A 880 -41.30 -36.19 -22.49
N LYS A 881 -40.97 -35.28 -21.56
CA LYS A 881 -41.01 -35.56 -20.12
C LYS A 881 -42.42 -35.81 -19.59
N GLY A 882 -43.42 -35.09 -20.07
CA GLY A 882 -44.82 -35.35 -19.72
C GLY A 882 -45.26 -36.76 -20.10
N ARG A 883 -44.87 -37.24 -21.29
CA ARG A 883 -45.14 -38.63 -21.72
C ARG A 883 -44.39 -39.66 -20.88
N GLU A 884 -43.11 -39.41 -20.56
CA GLU A 884 -42.30 -40.28 -19.71
C GLU A 884 -42.90 -40.42 -18.29
N LEU A 885 -43.50 -39.34 -17.77
CA LEU A 885 -44.05 -39.25 -16.42
C LEU A 885 -45.56 -39.54 -16.33
N GLY A 886 -46.25 -39.75 -17.46
CA GLY A 886 -47.69 -39.99 -17.51
C GLY A 886 -48.55 -38.74 -17.21
N ILE A 887 -48.02 -37.54 -17.40
CA ILE A 887 -48.74 -36.27 -17.23
C ILE A 887 -49.50 -35.92 -18.52
N ASP A 888 -50.76 -35.49 -18.42
CA ASP A 888 -51.54 -35.02 -19.58
C ASP A 888 -50.99 -33.68 -20.08
N VAL A 889 -50.36 -33.72 -21.24
CA VAL A 889 -49.81 -32.55 -21.95
C VAL A 889 -50.49 -32.37 -23.31
N SER A 890 -51.77 -32.72 -23.42
CA SER A 890 -52.52 -32.74 -24.68
C SER A 890 -52.51 -31.39 -25.42
N THR A 891 -52.61 -30.27 -24.71
CA THR A 891 -52.61 -28.93 -25.31
C THR A 891 -51.22 -28.59 -25.83
N THR A 892 -50.20 -28.77 -25.00
CA THR A 892 -48.79 -28.55 -25.31
C THR A 892 -48.34 -29.42 -26.49
N GLN A 893 -48.72 -30.70 -26.48
CA GLN A 893 -48.44 -31.66 -27.55
C GLN A 893 -49.07 -31.26 -28.88
N THR A 894 -50.30 -30.72 -28.86
CA THR A 894 -50.98 -30.25 -30.06
C THR A 894 -50.21 -29.09 -30.69
N LEU A 895 -49.87 -28.06 -29.89
CA LEU A 895 -49.12 -26.90 -30.38
C LEU A 895 -47.72 -27.27 -30.86
N TYR A 896 -47.04 -28.15 -30.13
CA TYR A 896 -45.75 -28.73 -30.53
C TYR A 896 -45.83 -29.38 -31.92
N THR A 897 -46.84 -30.22 -32.15
CA THR A 897 -47.01 -30.93 -33.43
C THR A 897 -47.22 -29.97 -34.60
N LEU A 898 -48.04 -28.93 -34.40
CA LEU A 898 -48.29 -27.91 -35.42
C LEU A 898 -47.03 -27.08 -35.72
N LEU A 899 -46.31 -26.67 -34.68
CA LEU A 899 -45.09 -25.88 -34.82
C LEU A 899 -43.96 -26.68 -35.46
N LEU A 900 -43.85 -27.99 -35.21
CA LEU A 900 -42.93 -28.86 -35.93
C LEU A 900 -43.21 -28.90 -37.44
N ALA A 901 -44.48 -28.97 -37.83
CA ALA A 901 -44.85 -28.94 -39.25
C ALA A 901 -44.45 -27.60 -39.91
N ILE A 902 -44.64 -26.48 -39.20
CA ILE A 902 -44.20 -25.16 -39.66
C ILE A 902 -42.67 -25.10 -39.72
N ASN A 903 -41.96 -25.56 -38.70
CA ASN A 903 -40.50 -25.52 -38.65
C ASN A 903 -39.88 -26.36 -39.78
N LYS A 904 -40.47 -27.54 -40.08
CA LYS A 904 -40.08 -28.38 -41.21
C LYS A 904 -40.29 -27.66 -42.55
N ARG A 905 -41.36 -26.87 -42.70
CA ARG A 905 -41.59 -26.05 -43.89
C ARG A 905 -40.55 -24.93 -44.05
N LEU A 906 -40.03 -24.38 -42.95
CA LEU A 906 -38.98 -23.35 -42.98
C LEU A 906 -37.58 -23.93 -43.23
N GLY A 907 -37.35 -25.19 -42.85
CA GLY A 907 -36.08 -25.89 -43.03
C GLY A 907 -35.95 -26.69 -44.35
N ALA A 908 -36.99 -26.72 -45.17
CA ALA A 908 -37.00 -27.26 -46.53
C ALA A 908 -36.89 -26.13 -47.55
#